data_AF-A0A2T4BIZ4-F1
#
_entry.id   AF-A0A2T4BIZ4-F1
#
_cell.length_a   1.000
_cell.length_b   1.000
_cell.length_c   1.000
_cell.angle_alpha   90.00
_cell.angle_beta   90.00
_cell.angle_gamma   90.00
#
_symmetry.space_group_name_H-M   'P 1'
#
loop_
_entity.id
_entity.type
_entity.pdbx_description
1 polymer ?
#
loop_
_entity_poly.entity_id
_entity_poly.type
_entity_poly.pdbx_seq_one_letter_code
_entity_poly.pdbx_strand_id
1 'polypeptide(L)'
;MAIGSDPLKGLPDDYVIKSQAFTKELYQDVYPAIDPSNAALSQDGKIVIVTGASKGIGRKGFVRSFATAEARAIVLVARSFKQLQEAAEELSKEFPKTQFLPIACDVKDETSVKAVFDKILEVFGTADVLVNNAGTTNEGKPLRSASMANVWNGISIKEVNLKGPLLMVHEFLNLVGTTKPATVINVTSAVGFVVIPGKASYSLSKLALTHLSGYIAAENPNVRAISLHPGTILTDITSEWLVRFSKDTPELAGGMAVWLTTKEAAFLNGSLDHFWDFFEAQSAIFDPRHQYEEPLHRRDSGLSVSAASAEAVNPFQGTIEETINPDALIPITLLTTREINSDLDGILDLFATVDDVFQPDFGSVLVEKPEKEQHAIGLNRHLDSLGRSVLTLRSTGAEDEARAAAFEDLPSGPYFLHGPNLYQAWRLYDDVLDAFTFGVIPNSINGSDDGFEALSALSDNGSHKSIAVPSRLYHPAPSIRKPLSGVRISITDAISLKGVQTTMSSRAWTQLYGAEESETAEFAQRLIDMGAIIVGKTKSSQLDSGREWVDAEAPWNPRGDGYQESGGSAAGAGASQQMLLRELVSKGVGMVFTPSEPRPALHLSQDGQLIRRIMLRMAQVTINTSSDDVPFPKRIIYLLDYAPPSEDDQSLDHKFVAVLEKFLGIKADRVRLSETWDANPPNNTKQSLEEYMKEAPFSSFCYDFYHQYGDFRNHYKDKFGRQPYIEATPRFRWGIGESETKQDHDHDRLRIEGFRRWFNESIMPIVGDSETIVIVPFGPQTTVHYRDDLPPPPSVIEGLKPEALAPLLGLPHLVVPFAQTRYYSRVTDRGEDRPFSGSIIGPRGSDMMLLQLVKAAFARAEWRSSVAAGRLAFPQGYEPE
;
A
#
# COMPACT_ATOMS: atom_id res chain seq x y z
N MET A 1 -18.42 28.93 -15.26
CA MET A 1 -18.83 30.20 -14.64
C MET A 1 -18.62 31.35 -15.62
N ALA A 2 -19.61 32.24 -15.75
CA ALA A 2 -19.48 33.46 -16.55
C ALA A 2 -18.40 34.36 -15.93
N ILE A 3 -17.56 34.97 -16.77
CA ILE A 3 -16.51 35.90 -16.34
C ILE A 3 -17.20 37.16 -15.80
N GLY A 4 -17.21 37.34 -14.48
CA GLY A 4 -17.72 38.56 -13.82
C GLY A 4 -18.70 38.35 -12.65
N SER A 5 -19.15 37.13 -12.36
CA SER A 5 -19.93 36.85 -11.14
C SER A 5 -19.00 36.43 -10.00
N ASP A 6 -19.11 37.08 -8.82
CA ASP A 6 -18.42 36.65 -7.59
C ASP A 6 -18.78 35.18 -7.30
N PRO A 7 -17.82 34.23 -7.45
CA PRO A 7 -18.10 32.80 -7.34
C PRO A 7 -18.42 32.37 -5.92
N LEU A 8 -18.17 33.23 -4.93
CA LEU A 8 -18.39 32.96 -3.51
C LEU A 8 -19.54 33.79 -2.92
N LYS A 9 -20.33 34.46 -3.77
CA LYS A 9 -21.44 35.34 -3.36
C LYS A 9 -22.42 34.59 -2.45
N GLY A 10 -22.66 35.11 -1.25
CA GLY A 10 -23.55 34.54 -0.24
C GLY A 10 -22.87 33.71 0.85
N LEU A 11 -21.57 33.41 0.73
CA LEU A 11 -20.83 32.69 1.76
C LEU A 11 -20.39 33.61 2.93
N PRO A 12 -20.33 33.08 4.17
CA PRO A 12 -19.84 33.83 5.34
C PRO A 12 -18.42 34.36 5.17
N ASP A 13 -18.10 35.52 5.78
CA ASP A 13 -16.78 36.17 5.69
C ASP A 13 -15.61 35.30 6.17
N ASP A 14 -15.86 34.29 6.99
CA ASP A 14 -14.88 33.34 7.54
C ASP A 14 -14.81 32.01 6.76
N TYR A 15 -15.60 31.85 5.70
CA TYR A 15 -15.73 30.59 4.95
C TYR A 15 -14.40 30.05 4.42
N VAL A 16 -13.58 30.90 3.78
CA VAL A 16 -12.30 30.45 3.18
C VAL A 16 -11.33 29.96 4.25
N ILE A 17 -11.36 30.55 5.44
CA ILE A 17 -10.44 30.21 6.54
C ILE A 17 -10.94 28.96 7.26
N LYS A 18 -12.24 28.86 7.56
CA LYS A 18 -12.83 27.65 8.19
C LYS A 18 -12.83 26.43 7.28
N SER A 19 -13.04 26.60 5.97
CA SER A 19 -13.02 25.47 5.02
C SER A 19 -11.64 24.85 4.84
N GLN A 20 -10.58 25.57 5.22
CA GLN A 20 -9.19 25.12 5.14
C GLN A 20 -8.58 24.78 6.51
N ALA A 21 -9.39 24.81 7.57
CA ALA A 21 -8.95 24.62 8.94
C ALA A 21 -8.56 23.16 9.22
N PHE A 22 -7.31 22.92 9.60
CA PHE A 22 -6.80 21.60 9.98
C PHE A 22 -6.89 21.33 11.50
N THR A 23 -6.73 22.38 12.28
CA THR A 23 -6.74 22.38 13.76
C THR A 23 -8.06 22.89 14.31
N LYS A 24 -8.31 22.59 15.58
CA LYS A 24 -9.54 22.99 16.27
C LYS A 24 -9.58 24.49 16.53
N GLU A 25 -8.42 25.07 16.81
CA GLU A 25 -8.22 26.52 16.93
C GLU A 25 -7.62 27.07 15.64
N LEU A 26 -8.10 28.25 15.22
CA LEU A 26 -7.61 28.99 14.06
C LEU A 26 -7.12 30.35 14.51
N TYR A 27 -5.87 30.69 14.19
CA TYR A 27 -5.35 32.03 14.42
C TYR A 27 -5.36 32.88 13.15
N GLN A 28 -5.97 34.07 13.22
CA GLN A 28 -5.95 35.10 12.16
C GLN A 28 -5.01 36.26 12.49
N ASP A 29 -4.37 36.20 13.65
CA ASP A 29 -3.40 37.17 14.14
C ASP A 29 -2.34 36.45 14.99
N VAL A 30 -1.27 37.16 15.36
CA VAL A 30 -0.18 36.63 16.18
C VAL A 30 -0.72 36.00 17.47
N TYR A 31 -0.28 34.78 17.75
CA TYR A 31 -0.62 34.03 18.95
C TYR A 31 0.65 33.67 19.75
N PRO A 32 0.55 33.27 21.03
CA PRO A 32 1.67 33.29 21.98
C PRO A 32 2.94 32.56 21.53
N ALA A 33 2.80 31.52 20.71
CA ALA A 33 3.89 30.63 20.37
C ALA A 33 4.70 31.10 19.15
N ILE A 34 4.15 32.01 18.35
CA ILE A 34 4.84 32.69 17.23
C ILE A 34 5.01 34.19 17.50
N ASP A 35 4.67 34.67 18.71
CA ASP A 35 4.80 36.07 19.09
C ASP A 35 6.27 36.49 19.05
N PRO A 36 6.69 37.37 18.13
CA PRO A 36 8.09 37.73 17.96
C PRO A 36 8.66 38.48 19.16
N SER A 37 7.83 38.96 20.10
CA SER A 37 8.28 39.55 21.36
C SER A 37 8.73 38.51 22.40
N ASN A 38 8.44 37.22 22.16
CA ASN A 38 8.86 36.14 23.04
C ASN A 38 10.38 35.97 23.01
N ALA A 39 11.01 35.97 24.19
CA ALA A 39 12.46 35.80 24.33
C ALA A 39 12.99 34.51 23.68
N ALA A 40 12.19 33.45 23.62
CA ALA A 40 12.55 32.19 22.95
C ALA A 40 12.71 32.33 21.42
N LEU A 41 12.09 33.35 20.82
CA LEU A 41 12.12 33.61 19.38
C LEU A 41 13.13 34.69 18.99
N SER A 42 13.96 35.15 19.94
CA SER A 42 14.95 36.20 19.71
C SER A 42 15.84 35.91 18.50
N GLN A 43 16.04 36.94 17.68
CA GLN A 43 16.87 36.96 16.50
C GLN A 43 18.14 37.79 16.71
N ASP A 44 18.50 38.05 17.98
CA ASP A 44 19.70 38.81 18.31
C ASP A 44 20.94 38.23 17.60
N GLY A 45 21.78 39.14 17.11
CA GLY A 45 22.95 38.80 16.31
C GLY A 45 22.67 38.40 14.85
N LYS A 46 21.44 38.04 14.47
CA LYS A 46 21.13 37.57 13.10
C LYS A 46 20.92 38.69 12.08
N ILE A 47 21.33 38.43 10.86
CA ILE A 47 21.18 39.30 9.69
C ILE A 47 20.16 38.67 8.73
N VAL A 48 19.07 39.39 8.47
CA VAL A 48 17.90 38.90 7.72
C VAL A 48 17.76 39.66 6.41
N ILE A 49 17.60 38.95 5.29
CA ILE A 49 17.34 39.53 3.97
C ILE A 49 15.86 39.35 3.63
N VAL A 50 15.15 40.41 3.29
CA VAL A 50 13.74 40.34 2.88
C VAL A 50 13.56 40.97 1.50
N THR A 51 13.09 40.19 0.52
CA THR A 51 12.71 40.71 -0.80
C THR A 51 11.27 41.18 -0.83
N GLY A 52 10.97 42.21 -1.64
CA GLY A 52 9.66 42.86 -1.62
C GLY A 52 9.39 43.65 -0.33
N ALA A 53 10.44 44.12 0.35
CA ALA A 53 10.37 44.70 1.70
C ALA A 53 9.80 46.13 1.78
N SER A 54 9.48 46.78 0.66
CA SER A 54 9.03 48.18 0.68
C SER A 54 7.56 48.36 1.06
N LYS A 55 6.72 47.31 0.93
CA LYS A 55 5.28 47.36 1.18
C LYS A 55 4.67 45.98 1.48
N GLY A 56 3.36 45.95 1.72
CA GLY A 56 2.58 44.71 1.89
C GLY A 56 3.11 43.82 3.02
N ILE A 57 3.07 42.50 2.80
CA ILE A 57 3.51 41.47 3.76
C ILE A 57 5.00 41.63 4.08
N GLY A 58 5.82 41.98 3.09
CA GLY A 58 7.26 42.20 3.26
C GLY A 58 7.56 43.21 4.36
N ARG A 59 6.99 44.42 4.24
CA ARG A 59 7.22 45.50 5.22
C ARG A 59 6.47 45.28 6.54
N LYS A 60 5.16 44.99 6.46
CA LYS A 60 4.27 44.98 7.63
C LYS A 60 4.39 43.69 8.44
N GLY A 61 4.63 42.56 7.78
CA GLY A 61 4.77 41.25 8.39
C GLY A 61 6.21 40.90 8.71
N PHE A 62 6.97 40.50 7.69
CA PHE A 62 8.31 39.93 7.87
C PHE A 62 9.29 40.91 8.52
N VAL A 63 9.48 42.09 7.94
CA VAL A 63 10.47 43.06 8.45
C VAL A 63 10.14 43.48 9.88
N ARG A 64 8.88 43.80 10.15
CA ARG A 64 8.44 44.22 11.49
C ARG A 64 8.60 43.12 12.54
N SER A 65 8.29 41.87 12.19
CA SER A 65 8.38 40.74 13.13
C SER A 65 9.83 40.38 13.44
N PHE A 66 10.71 40.34 12.44
CA PHE A 66 12.15 40.15 12.67
C PHE A 66 12.77 41.30 13.49
N ALA A 67 12.30 42.55 13.30
CA ALA A 67 12.74 43.68 14.10
C ALA A 67 12.20 43.62 15.55
N THR A 68 10.96 43.16 15.73
CA THR A 68 10.35 42.92 17.05
C THR A 68 11.10 41.85 17.83
N ALA A 69 11.58 40.81 17.13
CA ALA A 69 12.44 39.77 17.69
C ALA A 69 13.91 40.21 17.87
N GLU A 70 14.20 41.51 17.75
CA GLU A 70 15.52 42.13 17.94
C GLU A 70 16.61 41.60 16.98
N ALA A 71 16.27 41.32 15.71
CA ALA A 71 17.29 41.02 14.69
C ALA A 71 18.36 42.12 14.63
N ARG A 72 19.64 41.72 14.54
CA ARG A 72 20.77 42.67 14.48
C ARG A 72 20.67 43.60 13.28
N ALA A 73 20.37 43.04 12.11
CA ALA A 73 20.14 43.83 10.91
C ALA A 73 19.13 43.19 9.96
N ILE A 74 18.41 44.03 9.23
CA ILE A 74 17.46 43.62 8.19
C ILE A 74 17.78 44.35 6.88
N VAL A 75 18.07 43.58 5.84
CA VAL A 75 18.34 44.06 4.48
C VAL A 75 17.02 44.12 3.72
N LEU A 76 16.60 45.33 3.36
CA LEU A 76 15.35 45.60 2.69
C LEU A 76 15.60 45.65 1.17
N VAL A 77 15.08 44.67 0.44
CA VAL A 77 15.31 44.52 -1.00
C VAL A 77 14.02 44.75 -1.79
N ALA A 78 14.01 45.73 -2.68
CA ALA A 78 12.91 46.00 -3.62
C ALA A 78 13.39 46.93 -4.76
N ARG A 79 12.57 47.13 -5.79
CA ARG A 79 12.95 47.95 -6.96
C ARG A 79 13.05 49.46 -6.66
N SER A 80 12.21 49.97 -5.76
CA SER A 80 12.15 51.41 -5.47
C SER A 80 13.02 51.77 -4.27
N PHE A 81 14.20 52.35 -4.53
CA PHE A 81 15.08 52.83 -3.45
C PHE A 81 14.37 53.82 -2.52
N LYS A 82 13.60 54.75 -3.11
CA LYS A 82 12.86 55.77 -2.34
C LYS A 82 11.92 55.15 -1.30
N GLN A 83 11.09 54.18 -1.70
CA GLN A 83 10.16 53.53 -0.78
C GLN A 83 10.88 52.69 0.29
N LEU A 84 12.01 52.07 -0.07
CA LEU A 84 12.84 51.34 0.88
C LEU A 84 13.47 52.27 1.92
N GLN A 85 13.96 53.43 1.47
CA GLN A 85 14.55 54.44 2.35
C GLN A 85 13.50 55.00 3.33
N GLU A 86 12.32 55.37 2.83
CA GLU A 86 11.20 55.81 3.66
C GLU A 86 10.81 54.73 4.70
N ALA A 87 10.73 53.46 4.27
CA ALA A 87 10.45 52.36 5.18
C ALA A 87 11.54 52.17 6.23
N ALA A 88 12.82 52.22 5.83
CA ALA A 88 13.96 52.10 6.74
C ALA A 88 13.98 53.22 7.79
N GLU A 89 13.72 54.47 7.39
CA GLU A 89 13.68 55.63 8.29
C GLU A 89 12.55 55.54 9.30
N GLU A 90 11.37 55.04 8.89
CA GLU A 90 10.23 54.84 9.79
C GLU A 90 10.51 53.69 10.78
N LEU A 91 10.95 52.55 10.27
CA LEU A 91 11.23 51.35 11.09
C LEU A 91 12.42 51.57 12.03
N SER A 92 13.42 52.37 11.65
CA SER A 92 14.55 52.70 12.54
C SER A 92 14.12 53.54 13.75
N LYS A 93 13.02 54.29 13.64
CA LYS A 93 12.45 55.03 14.79
C LYS A 93 11.68 54.09 15.72
N GLU A 94 10.99 53.11 15.15
CA GLU A 94 10.21 52.12 15.92
C GLU A 94 11.11 51.06 16.58
N PHE A 95 12.16 50.62 15.89
CA PHE A 95 13.08 49.56 16.31
C PHE A 95 14.54 50.04 16.32
N PRO A 96 14.94 50.90 17.28
CA PRO A 96 16.27 51.54 17.29
C PRO A 96 17.44 50.56 17.49
N LYS A 97 17.18 49.32 17.90
CA LYS A 97 18.19 48.26 18.08
C LYS A 97 18.53 47.52 16.78
N THR A 98 17.66 47.58 15.78
CA THR A 98 17.82 46.85 14.52
C THR A 98 18.36 47.78 13.44
N GLN A 99 19.44 47.37 12.76
CA GLN A 99 19.97 48.13 11.63
C GLN A 99 19.20 47.80 10.34
N PHE A 100 18.58 48.79 9.70
CA PHE A 100 17.90 48.61 8.41
C PHE A 100 18.78 49.05 7.25
N LEU A 101 19.03 48.16 6.29
CA LEU A 101 19.84 48.45 5.09
C LEU A 101 18.96 48.39 3.82
N PRO A 102 18.54 49.53 3.26
CA PRO A 102 17.78 49.55 2.01
C PRO A 102 18.70 49.33 0.79
N ILE A 103 18.38 48.36 -0.06
CA ILE A 103 19.10 48.10 -1.31
C ILE A 103 18.11 47.96 -2.47
N ALA A 104 18.29 48.79 -3.50
CA ALA A 104 17.48 48.70 -4.71
C ALA A 104 17.91 47.49 -5.54
N CYS A 105 16.97 46.61 -5.86
CA CYS A 105 17.24 45.42 -6.68
C CYS A 105 16.03 45.05 -7.53
N ASP A 106 16.27 44.71 -8.80
CA ASP A 106 15.34 43.89 -9.57
C ASP A 106 15.77 42.43 -9.46
N VAL A 107 15.01 41.62 -8.74
CA VAL A 107 15.36 40.21 -8.45
C VAL A 107 15.49 39.35 -9.71
N LYS A 108 15.00 39.80 -10.86
CA LYS A 108 15.14 39.08 -12.14
C LYS A 108 16.51 39.27 -12.80
N ASP A 109 17.25 40.29 -12.38
CA ASP A 109 18.54 40.68 -12.93
C ASP A 109 19.68 40.15 -12.06
N GLU A 110 20.46 39.23 -12.60
CA GLU A 110 21.55 38.55 -11.93
C GLU A 110 22.62 39.52 -11.42
N THR A 111 22.94 40.56 -12.21
CA THR A 111 23.93 41.57 -11.82
C THR A 111 23.43 42.39 -10.62
N SER A 112 22.16 42.80 -10.64
CA SER A 112 21.53 43.50 -9.53
C SER A 112 21.46 42.64 -8.27
N VAL A 113 21.15 41.33 -8.39
CA VAL A 113 21.12 40.40 -7.25
C VAL A 113 22.53 40.25 -6.67
N LYS A 114 23.53 40.01 -7.51
CA LYS A 114 24.93 39.91 -7.06
C LYS A 114 25.37 41.16 -6.29
N ALA A 115 25.01 42.36 -6.76
CA ALA A 115 25.33 43.61 -6.07
C ALA A 115 24.71 43.72 -4.67
N VAL A 116 23.54 43.11 -4.43
CA VAL A 116 22.95 43.00 -3.08
C VAL A 116 23.89 42.20 -2.17
N PHE A 117 24.32 41.02 -2.61
CA PHE A 117 25.15 40.12 -1.81
C PHE A 117 26.57 40.65 -1.61
N ASP A 118 27.15 41.30 -2.62
CA ASP A 118 28.44 42.00 -2.48
C ASP A 118 28.35 43.09 -1.40
N LYS A 119 27.23 43.82 -1.33
CA LYS A 119 27.02 44.85 -0.30
C LYS A 119 26.80 44.24 1.10
N ILE A 120 26.09 43.11 1.19
CA ILE A 120 25.91 42.39 2.46
C ILE A 120 27.25 41.86 2.97
N LEU A 121 28.06 41.28 2.09
CA LEU A 121 29.41 40.82 2.41
C LEU A 121 30.30 41.98 2.90
N GLU A 122 30.24 43.14 2.24
CA GLU A 122 30.99 44.34 2.65
C GLU A 122 30.58 44.85 4.04
N VAL A 123 29.27 44.92 4.33
CA VAL A 123 28.75 45.57 5.54
C VAL A 123 28.67 44.62 6.73
N PHE A 124 28.25 43.38 6.52
CA PHE A 124 27.96 42.41 7.57
C PHE A 124 28.85 41.16 7.53
N GLY A 125 29.54 40.92 6.42
CA GLY A 125 30.37 39.72 6.20
C GLY A 125 29.56 38.46 5.85
N THR A 126 28.27 38.41 6.17
CA THR A 126 27.42 37.23 5.98
C THR A 126 25.93 37.57 6.16
N ALA A 127 25.06 36.58 5.97
CA ALA A 127 23.64 36.63 6.34
C ALA A 127 23.18 35.30 6.96
N ASP A 128 22.07 35.31 7.69
CA ASP A 128 21.58 34.13 8.43
C ASP A 128 20.23 33.64 7.91
N VAL A 129 19.38 34.58 7.45
CA VAL A 129 18.03 34.27 6.99
C VAL A 129 17.76 34.98 5.67
N LEU A 130 17.23 34.27 4.68
CA LEU A 130 16.71 34.81 3.43
C LEU A 130 15.21 34.58 3.34
N VAL A 131 14.42 35.65 3.28
CA VAL A 131 12.97 35.60 3.04
C VAL A 131 12.69 36.06 1.60
N ASN A 132 12.43 35.09 0.73
CA ASN A 132 12.04 35.31 -0.67
C ASN A 132 10.54 35.63 -0.75
N ASN A 133 10.19 36.90 -0.53
CA ASN A 133 8.81 37.40 -0.52
C ASN A 133 8.41 38.18 -1.79
N ALA A 134 9.35 38.69 -2.58
CA ALA A 134 9.02 39.39 -3.82
C ALA A 134 8.18 38.50 -4.75
N GLY A 135 7.00 38.98 -5.16
CA GLY A 135 6.09 38.21 -6.00
C GLY A 135 5.12 39.08 -6.80
N THR A 136 4.55 38.50 -7.85
CA THR A 136 3.53 39.12 -8.70
C THR A 136 2.51 38.09 -9.21
N THR A 137 1.32 38.56 -9.55
CA THR A 137 0.25 37.79 -10.20
C THR A 137 -0.15 38.45 -11.53
N ASN A 138 -0.84 37.70 -12.39
CA ASN A 138 -1.56 38.25 -13.54
C ASN A 138 -3.08 38.16 -13.36
N GLU A 139 -3.81 38.98 -14.10
CA GLU A 139 -5.17 38.67 -14.51
C GLU A 139 -5.10 37.55 -15.55
N GLY A 140 -5.78 36.43 -15.30
CA GLY A 140 -5.72 35.31 -16.22
C GLY A 140 -7.11 34.80 -16.59
N LYS A 141 -7.18 34.23 -17.79
CA LYS A 141 -8.38 33.62 -18.36
C LYS A 141 -8.32 32.11 -18.19
N PRO A 142 -9.46 31.39 -18.17
CA PRO A 142 -9.47 29.94 -18.24
C PRO A 142 -8.58 29.43 -19.39
N LEU A 143 -7.93 28.27 -19.21
CA LEU A 143 -6.85 27.81 -20.09
C LEU A 143 -7.27 27.77 -21.57
N ARG A 144 -8.50 27.33 -21.86
CA ARG A 144 -9.08 27.32 -23.22
C ARG A 144 -9.15 28.70 -23.89
N SER A 145 -9.30 29.75 -23.09
CA SER A 145 -9.48 31.14 -23.54
C SER A 145 -8.23 32.00 -23.33
N ALA A 146 -7.18 31.44 -22.73
CA ALA A 146 -5.92 32.12 -22.53
C ALA A 146 -5.01 31.91 -23.76
N SER A 147 -4.27 32.95 -24.15
CA SER A 147 -3.17 32.77 -25.11
C SER A 147 -2.11 31.88 -24.47
N MET A 148 -1.66 30.83 -25.16
CA MET A 148 -0.57 29.98 -24.66
C MET A 148 0.72 30.79 -24.46
N ALA A 149 0.94 31.83 -25.27
CA ALA A 149 1.99 32.80 -24.98
C ALA A 149 1.73 33.50 -23.64
N ASN A 150 0.54 33.99 -23.32
CA ASN A 150 0.30 34.60 -22.00
C ASN A 150 0.39 33.60 -20.83
N VAL A 151 0.08 32.33 -21.05
CA VAL A 151 0.20 31.27 -20.04
C VAL A 151 1.67 30.89 -19.81
N TRP A 152 2.43 30.70 -20.89
CA TRP A 152 3.83 30.30 -20.89
C TRP A 152 4.78 31.47 -20.64
N ASN A 153 4.63 32.52 -21.44
CA ASN A 153 5.22 33.86 -21.40
C ASN A 153 4.37 34.82 -20.56
N GLY A 154 3.76 34.36 -19.47
CA GLY A 154 3.42 35.24 -18.35
C GLY A 154 4.74 35.76 -17.74
N ILE A 155 5.50 36.50 -18.56
CA ILE A 155 6.96 36.69 -18.52
C ILE A 155 7.38 37.24 -17.16
N SER A 156 6.54 38.07 -16.54
CA SER A 156 6.83 38.65 -15.23
C SER A 156 6.63 37.68 -14.06
N ILE A 157 5.82 36.62 -14.19
CA ILE A 157 5.48 35.71 -13.09
C ILE A 157 6.57 34.68 -12.86
N LYS A 158 7.05 34.00 -13.91
CA LYS A 158 8.15 33.03 -13.78
C LYS A 158 9.47 33.73 -13.44
N GLU A 159 9.72 34.89 -14.04
CA GLU A 159 10.94 35.65 -13.78
C GLU A 159 10.97 36.17 -12.33
N VAL A 160 9.87 36.72 -11.80
CA VAL A 160 9.86 37.25 -10.40
C VAL A 160 9.63 36.14 -9.37
N ASN A 161 8.68 35.22 -9.58
CA ASN A 161 8.29 34.25 -8.54
C ASN A 161 9.17 33.00 -8.50
N LEU A 162 9.96 32.71 -9.54
CA LEU A 162 10.82 31.52 -9.58
C LEU A 162 12.28 31.87 -9.87
N LYS A 163 12.59 32.54 -10.98
CA LYS A 163 13.97 32.93 -11.31
C LYS A 163 14.55 33.87 -10.25
N GLY A 164 13.76 34.83 -9.76
CA GLY A 164 14.19 35.72 -8.67
C GLY A 164 14.65 34.97 -7.42
N PRO A 165 13.79 34.13 -6.80
CA PRO A 165 14.19 33.26 -5.70
C PRO A 165 15.40 32.36 -6.03
N LEU A 166 15.49 31.78 -7.23
CA LEU A 166 16.65 30.99 -7.65
C LEU A 166 17.95 31.80 -7.60
N LEU A 167 17.97 33.01 -8.15
CA LEU A 167 19.15 33.89 -8.13
C LEU A 167 19.51 34.32 -6.70
N MET A 168 18.50 34.69 -5.89
CA MET A 168 18.71 35.08 -4.49
C MET A 168 19.24 33.92 -3.65
N VAL A 169 18.71 32.70 -3.84
CA VAL A 169 19.18 31.50 -3.17
C VAL A 169 20.60 31.16 -3.59
N HIS A 170 20.90 31.20 -4.88
CA HIS A 170 22.24 30.89 -5.39
C HIS A 170 23.31 31.78 -4.71
N GLU A 171 23.10 33.10 -4.71
CA GLU A 171 24.04 34.02 -4.07
C GLU A 171 24.05 33.89 -2.54
N PHE A 172 22.91 33.57 -1.92
CA PHE A 172 22.85 33.32 -0.48
C PHE A 172 23.63 32.07 -0.07
N LEU A 173 23.48 30.97 -0.81
CA LEU A 173 24.24 29.73 -0.59
C LEU A 173 25.74 29.98 -0.76
N ASN A 174 26.14 30.77 -1.77
CA ASN A 174 27.54 31.18 -1.95
C ASN A 174 28.05 32.03 -0.78
N LEU A 175 27.22 32.93 -0.23
CA LEU A 175 27.58 33.78 0.90
C LEU A 175 27.75 33.00 2.21
N VAL A 176 26.89 32.01 2.47
CA VAL A 176 26.94 31.22 3.72
C VAL A 176 27.86 29.99 3.64
N GLY A 177 28.17 29.54 2.43
CA GLY A 177 28.99 28.36 2.17
C GLY A 177 28.33 27.06 2.67
N THR A 178 29.14 26.03 2.87
CA THR A 178 28.67 24.66 3.20
C THR A 178 28.64 24.34 4.69
N THR A 179 29.06 25.26 5.56
CA THR A 179 29.24 24.98 6.99
C THR A 179 28.40 25.87 7.89
N LYS A 180 28.10 27.11 7.48
CA LYS A 180 27.35 28.05 8.31
C LYS A 180 25.87 27.64 8.34
N PRO A 181 25.26 27.46 9.53
CA PRO A 181 23.82 27.27 9.64
C PRO A 181 23.07 28.49 9.12
N ALA A 182 22.10 28.28 8.23
CA ALA A 182 21.28 29.35 7.68
C ALA A 182 19.85 28.91 7.40
N THR A 183 18.94 29.84 7.13
CA THR A 183 17.53 29.54 6.80
C THR A 183 17.06 30.30 5.57
N VAL A 184 16.44 29.59 4.64
CA VAL A 184 15.74 30.15 3.47
C VAL A 184 14.24 29.93 3.66
N ILE A 185 13.48 31.01 3.61
CA ILE A 185 12.03 31.01 3.65
C ILE A 185 11.54 31.48 2.28
N ASN A 186 11.01 30.55 1.49
CA ASN A 186 10.39 30.84 0.21
C ASN A 186 8.91 31.11 0.41
N VAL A 187 8.45 32.34 0.19
CA VAL A 187 7.03 32.67 0.36
C VAL A 187 6.25 32.17 -0.86
N THR A 188 5.53 31.08 -0.67
CA THR A 188 4.76 30.40 -1.71
C THR A 188 3.32 30.94 -1.73
N SER A 189 2.31 30.10 -1.96
CA SER A 189 0.89 30.44 -1.93
C SER A 189 0.06 29.15 -1.91
N ALA A 190 -1.11 29.16 -1.25
CA ALA A 190 -2.03 28.02 -1.25
C ALA A 190 -2.49 27.69 -2.67
N VAL A 191 -2.53 28.69 -3.55
CA VAL A 191 -2.86 28.51 -4.97
C VAL A 191 -1.81 27.73 -5.77
N GLY A 192 -0.65 27.45 -5.19
CA GLY A 192 0.28 26.45 -5.73
C GLY A 192 -0.30 25.04 -5.70
N PHE A 193 -1.27 24.78 -4.81
CA PHE A 193 -1.83 23.46 -4.56
C PHE A 193 -3.34 23.40 -4.78
N VAL A 194 -4.09 24.51 -4.73
CA VAL A 194 -5.50 24.57 -5.18
C VAL A 194 -5.63 25.07 -6.62
N VAL A 195 -6.58 24.53 -7.41
CA VAL A 195 -6.92 25.10 -8.73
C VAL A 195 -7.81 26.31 -8.55
N ILE A 196 -7.37 27.41 -9.12
CA ILE A 196 -8.23 28.55 -9.38
C ILE A 196 -8.29 28.76 -10.89
N PRO A 197 -9.46 28.59 -11.54
CA PRO A 197 -9.61 28.86 -12.96
C PRO A 197 -9.08 30.26 -13.32
N GLY A 198 -8.21 30.31 -14.33
CA GLY A 198 -7.56 31.54 -14.74
C GLY A 198 -6.27 31.89 -13.99
N LYS A 199 -5.80 31.10 -13.03
CA LYS A 199 -4.53 31.36 -12.31
C LYS A 199 -3.40 30.38 -12.63
N ALA A 200 -3.54 29.55 -13.67
CA ALA A 200 -2.58 28.51 -14.04
C ALA A 200 -1.10 28.95 -14.01
N SER A 201 -0.74 30.09 -14.61
CA SER A 201 0.65 30.59 -14.60
C SER A 201 1.17 30.94 -13.20
N TYR A 202 0.31 31.53 -12.35
CA TYR A 202 0.68 31.89 -10.98
C TYR A 202 0.81 30.64 -10.11
N SER A 203 -0.20 29.74 -10.16
CA SER A 203 -0.19 28.45 -9.47
C SER A 203 1.05 27.62 -9.79
N LEU A 204 1.37 27.43 -11.08
CA LEU A 204 2.56 26.68 -11.50
C LEU A 204 3.86 27.33 -11.01
N SER A 205 3.95 28.66 -10.99
CA SER A 205 5.15 29.35 -10.48
C SER A 205 5.37 29.15 -8.98
N LYS A 206 4.28 29.12 -8.20
CA LYS A 206 4.34 28.93 -6.75
C LYS A 206 4.56 27.47 -6.38
N LEU A 207 4.00 26.53 -7.13
CA LEU A 207 4.28 25.10 -6.98
C LEU A 207 5.76 24.78 -7.27
N ALA A 208 6.32 25.34 -8.35
CA ALA A 208 7.73 25.18 -8.66
C ALA A 208 8.65 25.74 -7.55
N LEU A 209 8.28 26.88 -6.97
CA LEU A 209 9.00 27.46 -5.84
C LEU A 209 8.95 26.57 -4.58
N THR A 210 7.84 25.86 -4.34
CA THR A 210 7.76 24.89 -3.24
C THR A 210 8.75 23.74 -3.44
N HIS A 211 8.76 23.14 -4.64
CA HIS A 211 9.69 22.05 -4.94
C HIS A 211 11.15 22.49 -4.84
N LEU A 212 11.47 23.73 -5.20
CA LEU A 212 12.81 24.29 -5.04
C LEU A 212 13.31 24.24 -3.59
N SER A 213 12.45 24.49 -2.59
CA SER A 213 12.83 24.38 -1.17
C SER A 213 13.32 22.97 -0.80
N GLY A 214 12.73 21.92 -1.38
CA GLY A 214 13.17 20.54 -1.17
C GLY A 214 14.59 20.28 -1.69
N TYR A 215 14.90 20.78 -2.89
CA TYR A 215 16.27 20.69 -3.45
C TYR A 215 17.30 21.45 -2.61
N ILE A 216 16.98 22.68 -2.18
CA ILE A 216 17.88 23.47 -1.34
C ILE A 216 18.23 22.71 -0.06
N ALA A 217 17.21 22.16 0.62
CA ALA A 217 17.37 21.42 1.86
C ALA A 217 18.16 20.10 1.68
N ALA A 218 17.91 19.37 0.59
CA ALA A 218 18.58 18.10 0.31
C ALA A 218 20.07 18.30 -0.07
N GLU A 219 20.37 19.35 -0.83
CA GLU A 219 21.72 19.62 -1.35
C GLU A 219 22.60 20.41 -0.38
N ASN A 220 22.00 21.13 0.58
CA ASN A 220 22.71 21.99 1.52
C ASN A 220 22.30 21.67 2.97
N PRO A 221 22.86 20.63 3.60
CA PRO A 221 22.46 20.20 4.96
C PRO A 221 22.64 21.27 6.06
N ASN A 222 23.50 22.26 5.83
CA ASN A 222 23.68 23.41 6.72
C ASN A 222 22.59 24.48 6.55
N VAL A 223 21.78 24.42 5.50
CA VAL A 223 20.74 25.40 5.19
C VAL A 223 19.37 24.75 5.31
N ARG A 224 18.55 25.32 6.20
CA ARG A 224 17.15 24.95 6.28
C ARG A 224 16.36 25.69 5.21
N ALA A 225 15.62 25.00 4.36
CA ALA A 225 14.76 25.63 3.38
C ALA A 225 13.30 25.25 3.62
N ILE A 226 12.44 26.26 3.80
CA ILE A 226 11.02 26.09 4.12
C ILE A 226 10.19 26.90 3.13
N SER A 227 9.13 26.28 2.64
CA SER A 227 8.10 26.97 1.87
C SER A 227 7.05 27.51 2.84
N LEU A 228 6.78 28.81 2.82
CA LEU A 228 5.82 29.46 3.71
C LEU A 228 4.60 29.96 2.92
N HIS A 229 3.42 29.47 3.28
CA HIS A 229 2.17 30.10 2.89
C HIS A 229 1.88 31.32 3.77
N PRO A 230 1.72 32.54 3.23
CA PRO A 230 1.55 33.73 4.07
C PRO A 230 0.09 33.97 4.50
N GLY A 231 -0.84 33.04 4.26
CA GLY A 231 -2.28 33.22 4.57
C GLY A 231 -3.04 34.11 3.60
N THR A 232 -4.28 34.40 3.97
CA THR A 232 -5.19 35.26 3.20
C THR A 232 -5.06 36.71 3.70
N ILE A 233 -3.91 37.33 3.41
CA ILE A 233 -3.63 38.72 3.78
C ILE A 233 -4.10 39.68 2.68
N LEU A 234 -4.74 40.79 3.09
CA LEU A 234 -5.13 41.84 2.15
C LEU A 234 -3.90 42.60 1.63
N THR A 235 -3.64 42.49 0.32
CA THR A 235 -2.54 43.16 -0.37
C THR A 235 -2.98 43.70 -1.73
N ASP A 236 -2.14 44.50 -2.39
CA ASP A 236 -2.38 44.98 -3.76
C ASP A 236 -2.50 43.84 -4.80
N ILE A 237 -2.08 42.62 -4.47
CA ILE A 237 -2.12 41.41 -5.32
C ILE A 237 -3.42 40.64 -5.13
N THR A 238 -4.16 40.89 -4.04
CA THR A 238 -5.40 40.19 -3.69
C THR A 238 -6.48 40.45 -4.74
N SER A 239 -7.08 39.38 -5.25
CA SER A 239 -8.18 39.51 -6.22
C SER A 239 -9.43 40.06 -5.54
N GLU A 240 -10.23 40.86 -6.25
CA GLU A 240 -11.39 41.58 -5.67
C GLU A 240 -12.37 40.67 -4.90
N TRP A 241 -12.66 39.48 -5.43
CA TRP A 241 -13.54 38.49 -4.80
C TRP A 241 -12.98 37.87 -3.50
N LEU A 242 -11.66 37.94 -3.27
CA LEU A 242 -10.99 37.47 -2.05
C LEU A 242 -10.92 38.53 -0.94
N VAL A 243 -11.17 39.81 -1.25
CA VAL A 243 -10.98 40.92 -0.32
C VAL A 243 -11.76 40.73 0.98
N ARG A 244 -13.01 40.28 0.91
CA ARG A 244 -13.84 40.08 2.13
C ARG A 244 -13.31 38.97 3.06
N PHE A 245 -12.61 37.97 2.50
CA PHE A 245 -12.06 36.83 3.25
C PHE A 245 -10.64 37.10 3.76
N SER A 246 -10.03 38.22 3.35
CA SER A 246 -8.64 38.52 3.65
C SER A 246 -8.49 39.14 5.04
N LYS A 247 -8.69 38.32 6.08
CA LYS A 247 -8.72 38.75 7.49
C LYS A 247 -7.40 38.53 8.22
N ASP A 248 -6.47 37.75 7.67
CA ASP A 248 -5.19 37.44 8.31
C ASP A 248 -4.31 38.70 8.39
N THR A 249 -3.65 38.91 9.53
CA THR A 249 -2.73 40.04 9.70
C THR A 249 -1.39 39.77 9.00
N PRO A 250 -0.71 40.79 8.44
CA PRO A 250 0.67 40.65 7.98
C PRO A 250 1.61 40.12 9.06
N GLU A 251 1.39 40.53 10.30
CA GLU A 251 2.15 40.14 11.47
C GLU A 251 2.05 38.64 11.77
N LEU A 252 0.93 37.97 11.46
CA LEU A 252 0.80 36.51 11.55
C LEU A 252 1.87 35.80 10.69
N ALA A 253 2.00 36.19 9.41
CA ALA A 253 3.04 35.66 8.52
C ALA A 253 4.45 35.98 9.01
N GLY A 254 4.62 37.17 9.57
CA GLY A 254 5.90 37.60 10.13
C GLY A 254 6.33 36.79 11.35
N GLY A 255 5.42 36.59 12.31
CA GLY A 255 5.66 35.79 13.53
C GLY A 255 6.00 34.35 13.18
N MET A 256 5.26 33.73 12.26
CA MET A 256 5.59 32.39 11.77
C MET A 256 6.98 32.35 11.13
N ALA A 257 7.33 33.32 10.27
CA ALA A 257 8.66 33.37 9.67
C ALA A 257 9.78 33.48 10.71
N VAL A 258 9.56 34.20 11.82
CA VAL A 258 10.53 34.23 12.94
C VAL A 258 10.65 32.85 13.58
N TRP A 259 9.53 32.20 13.91
CA TRP A 259 9.52 30.87 14.49
C TRP A 259 10.20 29.82 13.59
N LEU A 260 10.00 29.88 12.27
CA LEU A 260 10.62 28.97 11.29
C LEU A 260 12.16 29.01 11.28
N THR A 261 12.78 30.04 11.87
CA THR A 261 14.25 30.16 12.00
C THR A 261 14.81 29.55 13.30
N THR A 262 13.95 29.03 14.17
CA THR A 262 14.33 28.43 15.46
C THR A 262 14.76 26.97 15.30
N LYS A 263 15.27 26.30 16.33
CA LYS A 263 15.66 24.88 16.19
C LYS A 263 14.44 23.96 16.20
N GLU A 264 13.36 24.41 16.82
CA GLU A 264 12.09 23.73 16.99
C GLU A 264 11.42 23.47 15.63
N ALA A 265 11.60 24.37 14.66
CA ALA A 265 11.11 24.24 13.29
C ALA A 265 11.97 23.32 12.39
N ALA A 266 12.99 22.63 12.91
CA ALA A 266 13.92 21.84 12.08
C ALA A 266 13.27 20.68 11.31
N PHE A 267 12.17 20.11 11.83
CA PHE A 267 11.45 19.02 11.17
C PHE A 267 10.74 19.47 9.88
N LEU A 268 10.54 20.78 9.65
CA LEU A 268 9.98 21.34 8.41
C LEU A 268 11.02 21.49 7.29
N ASN A 269 12.26 21.08 7.51
CA ASN A 269 13.30 21.24 6.49
C ASN A 269 12.93 20.49 5.19
N GLY A 270 12.98 21.20 4.06
CA GLY A 270 12.58 20.67 2.76
C GLY A 270 11.06 20.48 2.58
N SER A 271 10.27 20.82 3.61
CA SER A 271 8.83 20.67 3.63
C SER A 271 8.11 22.00 3.46
N LEU A 272 6.80 21.94 3.32
CA LEU A 272 5.91 23.08 3.24
C LEU A 272 5.27 23.33 4.60
N ASP A 273 5.24 24.60 5.00
CA ASP A 273 4.39 25.05 6.08
C ASP A 273 3.00 25.40 5.52
N HIS A 274 2.01 24.61 5.92
CA HIS A 274 0.63 24.71 5.44
C HIS A 274 -0.33 25.36 6.45
N PHE A 275 0.05 25.52 7.72
CA PHE A 275 -0.93 25.84 8.77
C PHE A 275 -0.37 26.76 9.83
N TRP A 276 -1.19 27.75 10.19
CA TRP A 276 -0.85 28.73 11.22
C TRP A 276 -0.78 28.14 12.62
N ASP A 277 -1.19 26.89 12.83
CA ASP A 277 -1.48 26.33 14.16
C ASP A 277 -0.61 25.07 14.41
N PHE A 278 0.63 25.27 14.84
CA PHE A 278 1.64 24.19 14.85
C PHE A 278 1.70 23.37 16.17
N PHE A 279 1.30 23.94 17.29
CA PHE A 279 1.56 23.32 18.61
C PHE A 279 0.63 22.14 18.93
N GLU A 280 -0.56 22.08 18.32
CA GLU A 280 -1.45 20.92 18.40
C GLU A 280 -0.92 19.75 17.53
N ALA A 281 -0.27 20.07 16.40
CA ALA A 281 0.39 19.09 15.52
C ALA A 281 1.69 18.51 16.12
N GLN A 282 2.47 19.32 16.85
CA GLN A 282 3.70 18.86 17.50
C GLN A 282 3.43 17.78 18.57
N SER A 283 2.33 17.88 19.32
CA SER A 283 1.90 16.85 20.28
C SER A 283 1.49 15.53 19.61
N ALA A 284 0.96 15.57 18.40
CA ALA A 284 0.62 14.37 17.62
C ALA A 284 1.88 13.70 17.03
N ILE A 285 2.93 14.47 16.75
CA ILE A 285 4.17 13.98 16.11
C ILE A 285 5.19 13.41 17.12
N PHE A 286 5.13 13.78 18.41
CA PHE A 286 6.17 13.43 19.42
C PHE A 286 5.68 12.59 20.64
N ASP A 287 4.48 11.99 20.66
CA ASP A 287 4.14 10.99 21.69
C ASP A 287 5.01 9.72 21.49
N PRO A 288 5.81 9.28 22.48
CA PRO A 288 6.64 8.07 22.38
C PRO A 288 5.86 6.77 22.15
N ARG A 289 4.53 6.79 22.34
CA ARG A 289 3.63 5.67 22.01
C ARG A 289 3.25 5.61 20.52
N HIS A 290 3.72 6.53 19.70
CA HIS A 290 3.46 6.59 18.25
C HIS A 290 4.72 6.34 17.39
N GLN A 291 5.84 5.89 17.96
CA GLN A 291 7.06 5.55 17.18
C GLN A 291 6.97 4.24 16.36
N TYR A 292 5.79 3.62 16.25
CA TYR A 292 5.54 2.46 15.38
C TYR A 292 4.21 2.51 14.60
N GLU A 293 3.64 3.70 14.42
CA GLU A 293 2.52 3.91 13.49
C GLU A 293 2.94 4.85 12.36
N GLU A 294 2.53 4.52 11.13
CA GLU A 294 2.79 5.32 9.94
C GLU A 294 2.32 6.79 10.12
N PRO A 295 2.95 7.78 9.46
CA PRO A 295 2.60 9.18 9.66
C PRO A 295 1.19 9.49 9.14
N LEU A 296 0.25 9.72 10.06
CA LEU A 296 -1.09 10.23 9.80
C LEU A 296 -1.06 11.74 9.47
N HIS A 297 -1.15 12.07 8.18
CA HIS A 297 -2.11 13.01 7.56
C HIS A 297 -1.57 13.64 6.26
N ARG A 298 -2.12 13.17 5.13
CA ARG A 298 -2.33 13.98 3.93
C ARG A 298 -3.63 14.75 4.11
N ARG A 299 -3.65 16.06 3.77
CA ARG A 299 -4.88 16.74 3.37
C ARG A 299 -4.74 17.33 1.98
N ASP A 300 -5.76 17.02 1.20
CA ASP A 300 -6.05 17.51 -0.13
C ASP A 300 -6.12 19.03 -0.23
N SER A 301 -5.43 19.55 -1.24
CA SER A 301 -5.81 20.78 -1.92
C SER A 301 -5.89 20.43 -3.40
N GLY A 302 -7.11 20.52 -3.94
CA GLY A 302 -7.45 19.92 -5.23
C GLY A 302 -6.84 20.66 -6.42
N LEU A 303 -6.10 19.89 -7.24
CA LEU A 303 -6.18 19.92 -8.70
C LEU A 303 -6.98 18.69 -9.15
N SER A 304 -8.10 18.96 -9.81
CA SER A 304 -9.13 18.00 -10.24
C SER A 304 -8.53 16.77 -10.92
N VAL A 305 -8.26 15.72 -10.14
CA VAL A 305 -9.02 14.48 -9.96
C VAL A 305 -8.09 13.61 -9.09
N SER A 306 -8.45 13.34 -7.83
CA SER A 306 -7.97 12.21 -6.98
C SER A 306 -7.94 12.56 -5.48
N ALA A 307 -9.09 12.93 -4.91
CA ALA A 307 -9.34 12.74 -3.47
C ALA A 307 -10.21 11.48 -3.27
N ALA A 308 -9.85 10.43 -4.01
CA ALA A 308 -10.31 9.05 -3.88
C ALA A 308 -9.11 8.10 -3.96
N SER A 309 -7.92 8.56 -3.54
CA SER A 309 -6.66 7.82 -3.69
C SER A 309 -6.21 7.09 -2.43
N ALA A 310 -6.97 7.17 -1.34
CA ALA A 310 -6.90 6.14 -0.30
C ALA A 310 -8.08 5.16 -0.36
N GLU A 311 -9.17 5.49 -1.08
CA GLU A 311 -10.36 4.65 -1.10
C GLU A 311 -11.06 4.59 -2.47
N ALA A 312 -11.19 3.38 -3.00
CA ALA A 312 -11.91 3.13 -4.26
C ALA A 312 -13.43 3.09 -4.03
N VAL A 313 -14.19 3.55 -5.02
CA VAL A 313 -15.66 3.62 -4.96
C VAL A 313 -16.23 2.74 -6.07
N ASN A 314 -16.87 1.62 -5.71
CA ASN A 314 -17.52 0.68 -6.63
C ASN A 314 -18.91 1.21 -7.09
N PRO A 315 -19.31 1.13 -8.38
CA PRO A 315 -20.53 1.77 -8.88
C PRO A 315 -21.87 1.28 -8.26
N PHE A 316 -22.60 2.26 -7.71
CA PHE A 316 -24.06 2.44 -7.52
C PHE A 316 -24.87 1.36 -6.76
N GLN A 317 -25.26 1.65 -5.51
CA GLN A 317 -26.15 0.80 -4.69
C GLN A 317 -27.46 1.47 -4.21
N GLY A 318 -27.70 2.76 -4.51
CA GLY A 318 -28.93 3.45 -4.09
C GLY A 318 -28.80 4.97 -4.08
N THR A 319 -29.88 5.67 -3.71
CA THR A 319 -29.96 7.15 -3.71
C THR A 319 -30.63 7.76 -2.48
N ILE A 320 -30.15 8.91 -2.01
CA ILE A 320 -30.66 9.76 -0.93
C ILE A 320 -30.91 11.16 -1.54
N GLU A 321 -32.15 11.69 -1.47
CA GLU A 321 -32.46 13.01 -2.07
C GLU A 321 -32.34 14.18 -1.06
N GLU A 322 -31.63 15.23 -1.53
CA GLU A 322 -31.48 16.63 -1.06
C GLU A 322 -30.49 17.04 0.08
N THR A 323 -29.72 18.10 -0.26
CA THR A 323 -28.89 19.02 0.56
C THR A 323 -27.43 18.67 0.88
N ILE A 324 -26.69 18.10 -0.07
CA ILE A 324 -25.22 17.98 0.00
C ILE A 324 -24.63 18.54 -1.29
N ASN A 325 -23.50 19.24 -1.21
CA ASN A 325 -22.75 19.69 -2.39
C ASN A 325 -22.59 18.49 -3.35
N PRO A 326 -23.14 18.51 -4.58
CA PRO A 326 -23.20 17.34 -5.45
C PRO A 326 -21.82 16.76 -5.79
N ASP A 327 -20.74 17.55 -5.60
CA ASP A 327 -19.36 17.16 -5.87
C ASP A 327 -18.58 16.70 -4.60
N ALA A 328 -19.20 16.69 -3.42
CA ALA A 328 -18.54 16.28 -2.17
C ALA A 328 -18.72 14.78 -1.90
N LEU A 329 -17.62 14.09 -1.63
CA LEU A 329 -17.58 12.72 -1.11
C LEU A 329 -17.60 12.79 0.42
N ILE A 330 -18.66 12.30 1.06
CA ILE A 330 -18.84 12.37 2.52
C ILE A 330 -18.74 10.98 3.12
N PRO A 331 -17.79 10.72 4.05
CA PRO A 331 -17.76 9.47 4.80
C PRO A 331 -18.94 9.44 5.78
N ILE A 332 -19.68 8.35 5.77
CA ILE A 332 -20.82 8.12 6.65
C ILE A 332 -20.79 6.70 7.21
N THR A 333 -21.40 6.48 8.37
CA THR A 333 -21.66 5.12 8.87
C THR A 333 -23.14 4.81 8.76
N LEU A 334 -23.50 3.75 8.03
CA LEU A 334 -24.86 3.23 7.98
C LEU A 334 -25.09 2.32 9.19
N LEU A 335 -26.17 2.55 9.95
CA LEU A 335 -26.52 1.81 11.17
C LEU A 335 -28.02 1.57 11.26
N THR A 336 -28.43 0.47 11.89
CA THR A 336 -29.83 0.26 12.26
C THR A 336 -30.25 1.17 13.42
N THR A 337 -31.56 1.43 13.54
CA THR A 337 -32.14 2.16 14.69
C THR A 337 -31.73 1.57 16.03
N ARG A 338 -31.62 0.23 16.13
CA ARG A 338 -31.18 -0.44 17.35
C ARG A 338 -29.73 -0.14 17.68
N GLU A 339 -28.85 -0.15 16.68
CA GLU A 339 -27.42 0.13 16.87
C GLU A 339 -27.21 1.57 17.33
N ILE A 340 -27.90 2.54 16.70
CA ILE A 340 -27.83 3.97 17.07
C ILE A 340 -28.29 4.21 18.51
N ASN A 341 -29.37 3.53 18.95
CA ASN A 341 -29.94 3.72 20.29
C ASN A 341 -29.30 2.82 21.38
N SER A 342 -28.22 2.10 21.06
CA SER A 342 -27.52 1.20 21.99
C SER A 342 -26.18 1.76 22.45
N ASP A 343 -25.18 0.92 22.70
CA ASP A 343 -23.80 1.35 22.99
C ASP A 343 -23.11 1.73 21.68
N LEU A 344 -23.47 2.91 21.15
CA LEU A 344 -23.00 3.40 19.86
C LEU A 344 -21.47 3.55 19.84
N ASP A 345 -20.87 4.07 20.90
CA ASP A 345 -19.42 4.23 20.99
C ASP A 345 -18.73 2.87 21.01
N GLY A 346 -19.24 1.91 21.79
CA GLY A 346 -18.74 0.53 21.77
C GLY A 346 -18.88 -0.15 20.41
N ILE A 347 -19.92 0.16 19.63
CA ILE A 347 -20.10 -0.36 18.26
C ILE A 347 -19.09 0.26 17.30
N LEU A 348 -18.88 1.58 17.33
CA LEU A 348 -17.91 2.23 16.45
C LEU A 348 -16.48 1.82 16.79
N ASP A 349 -16.15 1.65 18.08
CA ASP A 349 -14.86 1.12 18.53
C ASP A 349 -14.68 -0.33 18.07
N LEU A 350 -15.76 -1.14 18.12
CA LEU A 350 -15.73 -2.50 17.58
C LEU A 350 -15.48 -2.49 16.07
N PHE A 351 -16.14 -1.61 15.31
CA PHE A 351 -15.93 -1.45 13.88
C PHE A 351 -14.47 -1.09 13.57
N ALA A 352 -13.90 -0.08 14.23
CA ALA A 352 -12.50 0.30 14.08
C ALA A 352 -11.51 -0.81 14.51
N THR A 353 -11.92 -1.72 15.40
CA THR A 353 -11.10 -2.85 15.86
C THR A 353 -11.10 -4.02 14.88
N VAL A 354 -12.25 -4.31 14.24
CA VAL A 354 -12.42 -5.49 13.38
C VAL A 354 -12.29 -5.20 11.89
N ASP A 355 -12.33 -3.92 11.50
CA ASP A 355 -12.28 -3.48 10.12
C ASP A 355 -11.20 -2.41 9.92
N ASP A 356 -10.33 -2.66 8.94
CA ASP A 356 -9.21 -1.78 8.59
C ASP A 356 -9.61 -0.69 7.59
N VAL A 357 -10.81 -0.77 7.01
CA VAL A 357 -11.39 0.30 6.18
C VAL A 357 -12.08 1.33 7.06
N PHE A 358 -12.75 0.91 8.14
CA PHE A 358 -13.40 1.81 9.08
C PHE A 358 -12.39 2.69 9.82
N GLN A 359 -12.36 3.98 9.49
CA GLN A 359 -11.58 5.02 10.17
C GLN A 359 -12.48 5.90 11.06
N PRO A 360 -11.92 6.58 12.08
CA PRO A 360 -12.70 7.45 12.97
C PRO A 360 -13.54 8.51 12.26
N ASP A 361 -13.12 8.97 11.08
CA ASP A 361 -13.85 9.95 10.27
C ASP A 361 -15.25 9.48 9.86
N PHE A 362 -15.46 8.17 9.67
CA PHE A 362 -16.78 7.58 9.40
C PHE A 362 -17.76 7.74 10.59
N GLY A 363 -17.26 7.95 11.80
CA GLY A 363 -18.07 8.17 13.01
C GLY A 363 -18.72 9.55 13.10
N SER A 364 -18.40 10.48 12.20
CA SER A 364 -18.88 11.88 12.27
C SER A 364 -20.33 12.06 11.78
N VAL A 365 -20.72 11.26 10.77
CA VAL A 365 -22.04 11.30 10.16
C VAL A 365 -22.63 9.90 10.18
N LEU A 366 -23.71 9.73 10.94
CA LEU A 366 -24.39 8.46 11.13
C LEU A 366 -25.70 8.49 10.34
N VAL A 367 -25.94 7.47 9.53
CA VAL A 367 -27.17 7.34 8.76
C VAL A 367 -27.95 6.15 9.29
N GLU A 368 -29.15 6.42 9.78
CA GLU A 368 -30.10 5.42 10.23
C GLU A 368 -30.75 4.74 9.03
N LYS A 369 -30.68 3.40 9.02
CA LYS A 369 -31.37 2.55 8.05
C LYS A 369 -32.88 2.65 8.23
N PRO A 370 -33.66 2.69 7.14
CA PRO A 370 -35.12 2.71 7.23
C PRO A 370 -35.66 1.42 7.86
N GLU A 371 -36.54 1.54 8.87
CA GLU A 371 -37.28 0.40 9.45
C GLU A 371 -38.60 0.14 8.69
N LYS A 372 -39.03 -1.13 8.66
CA LYS A 372 -40.36 -1.51 8.16
C LYS A 372 -41.45 -0.75 8.93
N GLU A 373 -42.40 -0.17 8.17
CA GLU A 373 -43.62 0.51 8.64
C GLU A 373 -43.50 2.00 9.07
N GLN A 374 -42.35 2.65 9.00
CA GLN A 374 -42.25 4.11 9.22
C GLN A 374 -42.48 4.92 7.93
N HIS A 375 -43.60 5.65 7.86
CA HIS A 375 -43.98 6.50 6.71
C HIS A 375 -43.67 7.98 6.99
N ALA A 376 -42.86 8.62 6.11
CA ALA A 376 -42.62 10.08 5.92
C ALA A 376 -41.13 10.49 5.88
N ILE A 377 -40.62 10.94 4.72
CA ILE A 377 -39.27 11.53 4.53
C ILE A 377 -39.19 12.95 5.09
N GLY A 378 -38.21 13.16 5.95
CA GLY A 378 -37.68 14.46 6.34
C GLY A 378 -36.30 14.27 6.95
N LEU A 379 -35.32 15.06 6.50
CA LEU A 379 -33.93 14.97 6.96
C LEU A 379 -33.83 15.59 8.35
N ASN A 380 -34.06 14.79 9.40
CA ASN A 380 -34.00 15.27 10.78
C ASN A 380 -32.57 15.16 11.30
N ARG A 381 -31.79 16.21 11.06
CA ARG A 381 -30.43 16.31 11.61
C ARG A 381 -30.55 16.62 13.10
N HIS A 382 -30.25 15.64 13.93
CA HIS A 382 -30.03 15.86 15.35
C HIS A 382 -28.59 15.56 15.70
N LEU A 383 -28.07 16.29 16.68
CA LEU A 383 -26.79 16.03 17.28
C LEU A 383 -27.00 15.02 18.40
N ASP A 384 -26.21 13.97 18.43
CA ASP A 384 -26.19 13.07 19.57
C ASP A 384 -25.48 13.75 20.77
N SER A 385 -25.30 13.02 21.88
CA SER A 385 -24.66 13.54 23.09
C SER A 385 -23.20 13.99 22.90
N LEU A 386 -22.55 13.61 21.79
CA LEU A 386 -21.18 13.94 21.45
C LEU A 386 -21.06 14.93 20.27
N GLY A 387 -22.18 15.40 19.71
CA GLY A 387 -22.18 16.33 18.59
C GLY A 387 -22.06 15.69 17.20
N ARG A 388 -22.27 14.37 17.07
CA ARG A 388 -22.30 13.66 15.78
C ARG A 388 -23.59 13.96 15.02
N SER A 389 -23.50 14.10 13.70
CA SER A 389 -24.69 14.31 12.87
C SER A 389 -25.39 12.99 12.62
N VAL A 390 -26.59 12.80 13.17
CA VAL A 390 -27.43 11.64 12.88
C VAL A 390 -28.48 12.03 11.82
N LEU A 391 -28.52 11.27 10.74
CA LEU A 391 -29.43 11.43 9.61
C LEU A 391 -30.37 10.22 9.56
N THR A 392 -31.68 10.45 9.51
CA THR A 392 -32.65 9.36 9.39
C THR A 392 -33.24 9.32 7.98
N LEU A 393 -33.17 8.16 7.32
CA LEU A 393 -33.84 7.89 6.04
C LEU A 393 -35.26 7.38 6.32
N ARG A 394 -36.27 7.95 5.65
CA ARG A 394 -37.67 7.46 5.68
C ARG A 394 -38.19 7.39 4.23
N SER A 395 -39.40 6.87 3.96
CA SER A 395 -39.99 6.75 2.61
C SER A 395 -41.27 7.60 2.40
N THR A 396 -41.54 8.12 1.19
CA THR A 396 -42.73 8.96 0.84
C THR A 396 -43.62 8.45 -0.29
N GLY A 397 -43.33 7.28 -0.90
CA GLY A 397 -44.14 6.76 -2.00
C GLY A 397 -43.72 5.37 -2.49
N ALA A 398 -44.48 4.78 -3.41
CA ALA A 398 -44.27 3.40 -3.88
C ALA A 398 -42.95 3.16 -4.63
N GLU A 399 -42.40 4.16 -5.33
CA GLU A 399 -41.06 4.09 -5.94
C GLU A 399 -39.94 4.26 -4.88
N ASP A 400 -40.21 5.05 -3.83
CA ASP A 400 -39.32 5.24 -2.68
C ASP A 400 -39.29 4.02 -1.76
N GLU A 401 -40.36 3.23 -1.70
CA GLU A 401 -40.40 1.95 -0.96
C GLU A 401 -39.46 0.90 -1.57
N ALA A 402 -39.37 0.82 -2.90
CA ALA A 402 -38.42 -0.08 -3.57
C ALA A 402 -36.96 0.36 -3.35
N ARG A 403 -36.70 1.68 -3.34
CA ARG A 403 -35.39 2.25 -2.99
C ARG A 403 -35.07 2.02 -1.51
N ALA A 404 -36.00 2.28 -0.60
CA ALA A 404 -35.83 2.07 0.84
C ALA A 404 -35.59 0.60 1.19
N ALA A 405 -36.26 -0.34 0.51
CA ALA A 405 -35.98 -1.77 0.64
C ALA A 405 -34.54 -2.13 0.21
N ALA A 406 -34.00 -1.47 -0.82
CA ALA A 406 -32.60 -1.67 -1.22
C ALA A 406 -31.60 -1.18 -0.15
N PHE A 407 -31.94 -0.12 0.62
CA PHE A 407 -31.13 0.35 1.76
C PHE A 407 -31.30 -0.53 3.03
N GLU A 408 -32.47 -1.14 3.24
CA GLU A 408 -32.71 -2.07 4.36
C GLU A 408 -31.75 -3.26 4.30
N ASP A 409 -31.49 -3.77 3.10
CA ASP A 409 -30.62 -4.92 2.85
C ASP A 409 -29.12 -4.59 2.91
N LEU A 410 -28.73 -3.31 2.94
CA LEU A 410 -27.32 -2.93 3.05
C LEU A 410 -26.78 -3.20 4.47
N PRO A 411 -25.61 -3.83 4.60
CA PRO A 411 -24.98 -4.08 5.90
C PRO A 411 -24.62 -2.76 6.62
N SER A 412 -24.64 -2.79 7.96
CA SER A 412 -24.15 -1.66 8.75
C SER A 412 -22.62 -1.54 8.59
N GLY A 413 -22.10 -0.32 8.47
CA GLY A 413 -20.68 -0.11 8.22
C GLY A 413 -20.34 1.23 7.54
N PRO A 414 -19.09 1.41 7.11
CA PRO A 414 -18.63 2.66 6.48
C PRO A 414 -19.17 2.76 5.06
N TYR A 415 -19.54 3.94 4.60
CA TYR A 415 -19.95 4.21 3.22
C TYR A 415 -19.57 5.64 2.83
N PHE A 416 -19.55 5.92 1.53
CA PHE A 416 -19.46 7.26 1.01
C PHE A 416 -20.76 7.72 0.38
N LEU A 417 -21.14 8.96 0.67
CA LEU A 417 -22.21 9.67 0.00
C LEU A 417 -21.59 10.64 -1.01
N HIS A 418 -21.98 10.53 -2.28
CA HIS A 418 -21.58 11.49 -3.33
C HIS A 418 -22.78 11.84 -4.21
N GLY A 419 -23.17 13.10 -4.18
CA GLY A 419 -24.45 13.54 -4.70
C GLY A 419 -25.59 12.78 -4.00
N PRO A 420 -26.58 12.25 -4.74
CA PRO A 420 -27.59 11.40 -4.13
C PRO A 420 -27.07 9.99 -3.86
N ASN A 421 -25.92 9.58 -4.36
CA ASN A 421 -25.59 8.16 -4.44
C ASN A 421 -24.81 7.66 -3.24
N LEU A 422 -25.14 6.44 -2.80
CA LEU A 422 -24.39 5.71 -1.79
C LEU A 422 -23.39 4.75 -2.43
N TYR A 423 -22.17 4.74 -1.89
CA TYR A 423 -21.07 3.92 -2.37
C TYR A 423 -20.38 3.20 -1.21
N GLN A 424 -19.94 1.97 -1.43
CA GLN A 424 -19.09 1.27 -0.48
C GLN A 424 -17.72 1.94 -0.37
N ALA A 425 -17.21 2.02 0.84
CA ALA A 425 -15.83 2.34 1.17
C ALA A 425 -14.93 1.11 0.94
N TRP A 426 -13.90 1.29 0.14
CA TRP A 426 -12.86 0.30 -0.10
C TRP A 426 -11.52 0.95 0.17
N ARG A 427 -10.65 0.38 1.01
CA ARG A 427 -9.32 0.92 1.24
C ARG A 427 -8.36 0.52 0.11
N LEU A 428 -7.49 1.44 -0.28
CA LEU A 428 -6.39 1.22 -1.22
C LEU A 428 -5.10 0.93 -0.46
N TYR A 429 -4.54 -0.25 -0.72
CA TYR A 429 -3.26 -0.67 -0.15
C TYR A 429 -2.16 -0.64 -1.20
N ASP A 430 -1.02 -0.07 -0.83
CA ASP A 430 0.17 -0.05 -1.69
C ASP A 430 0.83 -1.43 -1.74
N ASP A 431 0.95 -1.99 -2.95
CA ASP A 431 1.72 -3.20 -3.24
C ASP A 431 3.23 -2.94 -3.18
N VAL A 432 3.71 -2.68 -1.96
CA VAL A 432 5.12 -2.40 -1.66
C VAL A 432 6.04 -3.59 -1.96
N LEU A 433 5.46 -4.80 -2.06
CA LEU A 433 6.19 -6.03 -2.39
C LEU A 433 6.19 -6.34 -3.89
N ASP A 434 5.50 -5.55 -4.70
CA ASP A 434 5.30 -5.78 -6.13
C ASP A 434 4.83 -7.23 -6.42
N ALA A 435 3.95 -7.73 -5.55
CA ALA A 435 3.43 -9.09 -5.54
C ALA A 435 2.28 -9.29 -6.53
N PHE A 436 1.56 -8.21 -6.87
CA PHE A 436 0.41 -8.24 -7.75
C PHE A 436 0.78 -7.89 -9.20
N THR A 437 0.16 -8.62 -10.13
CA THR A 437 0.07 -8.18 -11.53
C THR A 437 -0.81 -6.94 -11.59
N PHE A 438 -1.99 -6.99 -10.94
CA PHE A 438 -2.90 -5.87 -10.70
C PHE A 438 -3.96 -6.23 -9.64
N GLY A 439 -4.55 -5.21 -9.00
CA GLY A 439 -5.73 -5.34 -8.16
C GLY A 439 -7.00 -5.52 -9.00
N VAL A 440 -8.07 -6.09 -8.41
CA VAL A 440 -9.37 -6.23 -9.10
C VAL A 440 -10.52 -5.74 -8.23
N ILE A 441 -11.59 -5.29 -8.87
CA ILE A 441 -12.86 -4.89 -8.24
C ILE A 441 -13.98 -5.70 -8.93
N PRO A 442 -14.89 -6.36 -8.19
CA PRO A 442 -16.03 -7.06 -8.78
C PRO A 442 -17.04 -6.05 -9.34
N ASN A 443 -17.61 -6.36 -10.50
CA ASN A 443 -18.62 -5.53 -11.19
C ASN A 443 -19.92 -5.44 -10.39
N SER A 444 -20.24 -6.48 -9.62
CA SER A 444 -21.40 -6.52 -8.74
C SER A 444 -21.05 -7.16 -7.41
N ILE A 445 -21.38 -6.45 -6.33
CA ILE A 445 -21.18 -6.90 -4.96
C ILE A 445 -22.26 -7.92 -4.53
N ASN A 446 -23.44 -7.88 -5.17
CA ASN A 446 -24.58 -8.76 -4.85
C ASN A 446 -24.62 -10.03 -5.72
N GLY A 447 -23.61 -10.25 -6.58
CA GLY A 447 -23.49 -11.45 -7.42
C GLY A 447 -24.41 -11.48 -8.64
N SER A 448 -24.91 -10.33 -9.09
CA SER A 448 -25.71 -10.23 -10.34
C SER A 448 -24.83 -10.25 -11.60
N ASP A 449 -23.56 -9.88 -11.46
CA ASP A 449 -22.51 -10.02 -12.46
C ASP A 449 -21.27 -10.57 -11.74
N ASP A 450 -20.78 -11.72 -12.20
CA ASP A 450 -19.59 -12.42 -11.71
C ASP A 450 -18.28 -11.90 -12.35
N GLY A 451 -18.38 -10.81 -13.13
CA GLY A 451 -17.25 -10.12 -13.74
C GLY A 451 -16.45 -9.26 -12.76
N PHE A 452 -15.23 -8.95 -13.18
CA PHE A 452 -14.27 -8.10 -12.48
C PHE A 452 -13.72 -7.03 -13.42
N GLU A 453 -13.31 -5.91 -12.83
CA GLU A 453 -12.55 -4.84 -13.48
C GLU A 453 -11.14 -4.78 -12.88
N ALA A 454 -10.13 -4.56 -13.74
CA ALA A 454 -8.76 -4.36 -13.31
C ALA A 454 -8.58 -2.95 -12.74
N LEU A 455 -8.04 -2.87 -11.52
CA LEU A 455 -7.77 -1.59 -10.87
C LEU A 455 -6.49 -0.97 -11.44
N SER A 456 -6.65 0.18 -12.09
CA SER A 456 -5.55 1.00 -12.63
C SER A 456 -5.22 2.17 -11.70
N ALA A 457 -5.06 1.90 -10.40
CA ALA A 457 -4.64 2.88 -9.41
C ALA A 457 -3.20 2.63 -8.97
N LEU A 458 -2.47 3.71 -8.75
CA LEU A 458 -1.13 3.70 -8.17
C LEU A 458 -1.16 4.39 -6.82
N SER A 459 -0.19 4.06 -5.97
CA SER A 459 0.10 4.79 -4.76
C SER A 459 0.24 6.27 -5.08
N ASP A 460 0.01 7.12 -4.09
CA ASP A 460 -0.03 8.55 -4.33
C ASP A 460 1.30 9.16 -4.86
N ASN A 461 2.43 8.49 -4.62
CA ASN A 461 3.74 8.86 -5.16
C ASN A 461 4.05 8.16 -6.51
N GLY A 462 3.10 7.39 -7.04
CA GLY A 462 3.21 6.61 -8.27
C GLY A 462 4.17 5.42 -8.22
N SER A 463 4.66 5.06 -7.03
CA SER A 463 5.73 4.06 -6.86
C SER A 463 5.24 2.62 -6.77
N HIS A 464 3.99 2.41 -6.35
CA HIS A 464 3.40 1.08 -6.14
C HIS A 464 2.04 0.98 -6.83
N LYS A 465 1.62 -0.25 -7.18
CA LYS A 465 0.23 -0.50 -7.57
C LYS A 465 -0.64 -0.44 -6.32
N SER A 466 -1.87 0.04 -6.46
CA SER A 466 -2.83 -0.01 -5.37
C SER A 466 -3.74 -1.24 -5.49
N ILE A 467 -4.05 -1.86 -4.36
CA ILE A 467 -4.98 -2.99 -4.24
C ILE A 467 -6.20 -2.50 -3.47
N ALA A 468 -7.37 -2.49 -4.13
CA ALA A 468 -8.61 -2.09 -3.48
C ALA A 468 -9.19 -3.24 -2.67
N VAL A 469 -9.59 -2.93 -1.45
CA VAL A 469 -10.01 -3.91 -0.47
C VAL A 469 -11.26 -3.40 0.25
N PRO A 470 -12.41 -4.10 0.16
CA PRO A 470 -13.67 -3.63 0.76
C PRO A 470 -13.69 -3.83 2.28
N SER A 471 -14.49 -3.03 2.98
CA SER A 471 -14.76 -3.22 4.41
C SER A 471 -15.24 -4.65 4.71
N ARG A 472 -14.71 -5.25 5.78
CA ARG A 472 -15.16 -6.57 6.29
C ARG A 472 -16.59 -6.50 6.80
N LEU A 473 -17.06 -5.32 7.20
CA LEU A 473 -18.40 -5.11 7.77
C LEU A 473 -19.52 -5.33 6.74
N TYR A 474 -19.21 -5.31 5.44
CA TYR A 474 -20.20 -5.60 4.42
C TYR A 474 -20.59 -7.06 4.31
N HIS A 475 -19.81 -7.93 4.94
CA HIS A 475 -19.99 -9.36 4.81
C HIS A 475 -20.56 -9.91 6.11
N PRO A 476 -21.63 -10.74 6.04
CA PRO A 476 -22.18 -11.36 7.23
C PRO A 476 -21.12 -12.26 7.89
N ALA A 477 -21.32 -12.56 9.17
CA ALA A 477 -20.46 -13.51 9.86
C ALA A 477 -20.40 -14.84 9.08
N PRO A 478 -19.22 -15.50 9.02
CA PRO A 478 -19.05 -16.79 8.38
C PRO A 478 -20.13 -17.79 8.80
N SER A 479 -20.72 -18.50 7.83
CA SER A 479 -21.78 -19.48 8.04
C SER A 479 -21.48 -20.76 7.27
N ILE A 480 -22.09 -21.90 7.65
CA ILE A 480 -21.86 -23.20 6.99
C ILE A 480 -22.01 -23.12 5.45
N ARG A 481 -22.88 -22.24 4.95
CA ARG A 481 -23.11 -22.03 3.51
C ARG A 481 -22.13 -21.03 2.87
N LYS A 482 -21.83 -19.93 3.57
CA LYS A 482 -20.87 -18.89 3.13
C LYS A 482 -19.77 -18.75 4.17
N PRO A 483 -18.83 -19.68 4.17
CA PRO A 483 -17.93 -19.81 5.28
C PRO A 483 -16.64 -19.02 5.08
N LEU A 484 -16.42 -18.46 3.89
CA LEU A 484 -15.36 -17.49 3.60
C LEU A 484 -15.88 -16.05 3.61
N SER A 485 -17.10 -15.83 4.12
CA SER A 485 -17.69 -14.51 4.19
C SER A 485 -16.75 -13.52 4.91
N GLY A 486 -16.36 -12.45 4.22
CA GLY A 486 -15.44 -11.43 4.72
C GLY A 486 -13.95 -11.75 4.54
N VAL A 487 -13.60 -12.93 4.00
CA VAL A 487 -12.20 -13.34 3.77
C VAL A 487 -11.72 -12.80 2.42
N ARG A 488 -10.71 -11.93 2.47
CA ARG A 488 -10.07 -11.33 1.30
C ARG A 488 -8.94 -12.23 0.79
N ILE A 489 -8.96 -12.57 -0.49
CA ILE A 489 -8.06 -13.54 -1.13
C ILE A 489 -7.50 -12.95 -2.42
N SER A 490 -6.21 -13.15 -2.65
CA SER A 490 -5.60 -12.97 -3.98
C SER A 490 -5.54 -14.31 -4.72
N ILE A 491 -5.66 -14.29 -6.04
CA ILE A 491 -5.46 -15.49 -6.87
C ILE A 491 -4.24 -15.33 -7.77
N THR A 492 -3.62 -16.41 -8.21
CA THR A 492 -2.48 -16.35 -9.14
C THR A 492 -2.91 -15.93 -10.54
N ASP A 493 -2.04 -15.25 -11.27
CA ASP A 493 -2.28 -14.80 -12.65
C ASP A 493 -2.23 -15.92 -13.71
N ALA A 494 -2.36 -17.17 -13.27
CA ALA A 494 -2.66 -18.34 -14.09
C ALA A 494 -4.14 -18.77 -14.01
N ILE A 495 -4.94 -18.12 -13.15
CA ILE A 495 -6.36 -18.46 -12.92
C ILE A 495 -7.23 -17.36 -13.54
N SER A 496 -8.09 -17.73 -14.50
CA SER A 496 -8.99 -16.80 -15.18
C SER A 496 -10.04 -16.19 -14.24
N LEU A 497 -10.29 -14.89 -14.41
CA LEU A 497 -11.42 -14.15 -13.84
C LEU A 497 -12.11 -13.41 -14.96
N LYS A 498 -13.43 -13.56 -15.07
CA LYS A 498 -14.23 -12.87 -16.07
C LYS A 498 -14.00 -11.35 -16.00
N GLY A 499 -13.79 -10.70 -17.14
CA GLY A 499 -13.63 -9.24 -17.25
C GLY A 499 -12.22 -8.71 -16.99
N VAL A 500 -11.26 -9.56 -16.64
CA VAL A 500 -9.83 -9.17 -16.56
C VAL A 500 -8.95 -10.14 -17.33
N GLN A 501 -7.72 -9.74 -17.65
CA GLN A 501 -6.78 -10.57 -18.39
C GLN A 501 -6.12 -11.64 -17.49
N THR A 502 -5.60 -12.69 -18.13
CA THR A 502 -4.69 -13.66 -17.53
C THR A 502 -3.37 -13.61 -18.30
N THR A 503 -2.31 -13.10 -17.67
CA THR A 503 -1.05 -12.82 -18.40
C THR A 503 -0.01 -13.93 -18.28
N MET A 504 -0.12 -14.78 -17.24
CA MET A 504 0.87 -15.81 -16.90
C MET A 504 2.31 -15.25 -16.80
N SER A 505 2.42 -13.97 -16.46
CA SER A 505 3.66 -13.17 -16.47
C SER A 505 4.47 -13.31 -17.76
N SER A 506 3.78 -13.44 -18.90
CA SER A 506 4.39 -13.58 -20.22
C SER A 506 3.86 -12.49 -21.17
N ARG A 507 4.79 -11.71 -21.72
CA ARG A 507 4.46 -10.71 -22.75
C ARG A 507 3.96 -11.38 -24.02
N ALA A 508 4.51 -12.55 -24.36
CA ALA A 508 4.09 -13.30 -25.54
C ALA A 508 2.67 -13.85 -25.38
N TRP A 509 2.32 -14.37 -24.20
CA TRP A 509 0.96 -14.79 -23.88
C TRP A 509 -0.03 -13.62 -24.02
N THR A 510 0.29 -12.50 -23.37
CA THR A 510 -0.54 -11.28 -23.39
C THR A 510 -0.72 -10.73 -24.82
N GLN A 511 0.33 -10.72 -25.65
CA GLN A 511 0.23 -10.26 -27.05
C GLN A 511 -0.70 -11.14 -27.91
N LEU A 512 -0.71 -12.44 -27.65
CA LEU A 512 -1.57 -13.34 -28.41
C LEU A 512 -3.02 -13.21 -27.97
N TYR A 513 -3.25 -13.35 -26.66
CA TYR A 513 -4.57 -13.57 -26.10
C TYR A 513 -5.24 -12.35 -25.50
N GLY A 514 -4.50 -11.26 -25.18
CA GLY A 514 -4.81 -10.16 -24.24
C GLY A 514 -6.12 -9.37 -24.35
N ALA A 515 -7.20 -10.00 -24.79
CA ALA A 515 -8.55 -9.70 -24.38
C ALA A 515 -8.79 -10.18 -22.94
N GLU A 516 -9.82 -9.61 -22.32
CA GLU A 516 -10.32 -10.04 -21.02
C GLU A 516 -10.94 -11.44 -21.11
N GLU A 517 -10.86 -12.20 -20.03
CA GLU A 517 -11.46 -13.53 -19.96
C GLU A 517 -12.99 -13.42 -20.00
N SER A 518 -13.64 -14.33 -20.71
CA SER A 518 -15.10 -14.37 -20.78
C SER A 518 -15.74 -15.07 -19.56
N GLU A 519 -14.95 -15.85 -18.82
CA GLU A 519 -15.43 -16.70 -17.73
C GLU A 519 -14.44 -16.71 -16.56
N THR A 520 -14.99 -16.82 -15.35
CA THR A 520 -14.23 -17.05 -14.13
C THR A 520 -13.95 -18.54 -14.00
N ALA A 521 -12.70 -18.91 -13.72
CA ALA A 521 -12.31 -20.31 -13.57
C ALA A 521 -13.11 -20.98 -12.43
N GLU A 522 -13.52 -22.24 -12.63
CA GLU A 522 -14.37 -22.98 -11.68
C GLU A 522 -13.84 -22.95 -10.24
N PHE A 523 -12.51 -23.02 -10.09
CA PHE A 523 -11.86 -22.88 -8.80
C PHE A 523 -12.14 -21.51 -8.15
N ALA A 524 -11.89 -20.41 -8.85
CA ALA A 524 -12.14 -19.07 -8.34
C ALA A 524 -13.64 -18.84 -8.08
N GLN A 525 -14.52 -19.34 -8.96
CA GLN A 525 -15.97 -19.21 -8.79
C GLN A 525 -16.44 -19.84 -7.49
N ARG A 526 -15.96 -21.04 -7.17
CA ARG A 526 -16.35 -21.70 -5.92
C ARG A 526 -15.81 -21.00 -4.67
N LEU A 527 -14.67 -20.27 -4.74
CA LEU A 527 -14.22 -19.40 -3.65
C LEU A 527 -15.25 -18.28 -3.41
N ILE A 528 -15.70 -17.65 -4.50
CA ILE A 528 -16.71 -16.57 -4.48
C ILE A 528 -18.04 -17.10 -3.94
N ASP A 529 -18.49 -18.28 -4.38
CA ASP A 529 -19.74 -18.90 -3.93
C ASP A 529 -19.76 -19.15 -2.41
N MET A 530 -18.58 -19.41 -1.82
CA MET A 530 -18.39 -19.53 -0.38
C MET A 530 -18.28 -18.20 0.37
N GLY A 531 -18.32 -17.07 -0.34
CA GLY A 531 -18.25 -15.73 0.23
C GLY A 531 -16.87 -15.10 0.29
N ALA A 532 -15.85 -15.70 -0.35
CA ALA A 532 -14.54 -15.07 -0.45
C ALA A 532 -14.58 -13.82 -1.36
N ILE A 533 -13.71 -12.87 -1.05
CA ILE A 533 -13.58 -11.61 -1.76
C ILE A 533 -12.26 -11.65 -2.52
N ILE A 534 -12.31 -11.63 -3.85
CA ILE A 534 -11.09 -11.61 -4.67
C ILE A 534 -10.63 -10.15 -4.83
N VAL A 535 -9.40 -9.85 -4.40
CA VAL A 535 -8.86 -8.47 -4.38
C VAL A 535 -7.79 -8.21 -5.45
N GLY A 536 -7.23 -9.25 -6.07
CA GLY A 536 -6.25 -9.06 -7.14
C GLY A 536 -5.68 -10.36 -7.74
N LYS A 537 -4.98 -10.17 -8.87
CA LYS A 537 -4.18 -11.19 -9.55
C LYS A 537 -2.72 -11.04 -9.13
N THR A 538 -2.12 -12.10 -8.59
CA THR A 538 -0.73 -12.15 -8.12
C THR A 538 0.20 -12.73 -9.17
N LYS A 539 1.42 -12.19 -9.23
CA LYS A 539 2.41 -12.63 -10.21
C LYS A 539 2.80 -14.08 -10.01
N SER A 540 2.97 -14.79 -11.12
CA SER A 540 3.69 -16.05 -11.16
C SER A 540 4.99 -15.91 -11.95
N SER A 541 5.89 -16.89 -11.88
CA SER A 541 6.99 -16.99 -12.84
C SER A 541 6.44 -17.23 -14.25
N GLN A 542 7.15 -16.84 -15.31
CA GLN A 542 6.67 -16.98 -16.69
C GLN A 542 6.16 -18.41 -16.99
N LEU A 543 4.89 -18.53 -17.40
CA LEU A 543 4.20 -19.81 -17.66
C LEU A 543 4.29 -20.82 -16.50
N ASP A 544 4.32 -20.31 -15.26
CA ASP A 544 4.53 -21.05 -14.02
C ASP A 544 5.83 -21.86 -13.95
N SER A 545 6.83 -21.54 -14.77
CA SER A 545 8.02 -22.39 -14.95
C SER A 545 9.33 -21.58 -15.03
N GLY A 546 9.24 -20.26 -15.25
CA GLY A 546 10.35 -19.31 -15.28
C GLY A 546 11.16 -19.22 -13.98
N ARG A 547 12.41 -18.78 -14.11
CA ARG A 547 13.27 -18.36 -12.98
C ARG A 547 13.96 -17.03 -13.23
N GLU A 548 13.91 -16.55 -14.47
CA GLU A 548 14.74 -15.46 -14.94
C GLU A 548 14.07 -14.09 -14.78
N TRP A 549 12.73 -14.04 -14.66
CA TRP A 549 11.96 -12.80 -14.41
C TRP A 549 12.25 -11.71 -15.46
N VAL A 550 12.29 -12.10 -16.74
CA VAL A 550 12.61 -11.22 -17.87
C VAL A 550 11.40 -10.40 -18.30
N ASP A 551 10.22 -11.02 -18.31
CA ASP A 551 8.97 -10.38 -18.75
C ASP A 551 8.25 -9.62 -17.62
N ALA A 552 8.54 -9.96 -16.36
CA ALA A 552 7.98 -9.34 -15.17
C ALA A 552 9.03 -9.34 -14.05
N GLU A 553 9.05 -8.30 -13.21
CA GLU A 553 9.93 -8.27 -12.04
C GLU A 553 9.42 -9.23 -10.96
N ALA A 554 10.35 -9.98 -10.34
CA ALA A 554 10.06 -10.85 -9.22
C ALA A 554 9.43 -10.07 -8.04
N PRO A 555 8.49 -10.66 -7.28
CA PRO A 555 8.01 -10.09 -6.01
C PRO A 555 9.08 -10.06 -4.92
N TRP A 556 9.09 -9.03 -4.07
CA TRP A 556 10.02 -8.90 -2.94
C TRP A 556 9.67 -9.90 -1.84
N ASN A 557 10.68 -10.62 -1.34
CA ASN A 557 10.48 -11.54 -0.22
C ASN A 557 10.40 -10.72 1.06
N PRO A 558 9.29 -10.75 1.80
CA PRO A 558 9.11 -9.81 2.88
C PRO A 558 9.70 -10.29 4.23
N ARG A 559 10.45 -11.40 4.22
CA ARG A 559 11.08 -12.01 5.40
C ARG A 559 12.59 -11.71 5.45
N GLY A 560 13.16 -11.81 6.65
CA GLY A 560 14.59 -11.62 6.86
C GLY A 560 15.05 -10.23 6.43
N ASP A 561 16.02 -10.16 5.52
CA ASP A 561 16.55 -8.89 5.01
C ASP A 561 15.70 -8.20 3.94
N GLY A 562 14.68 -8.86 3.39
CA GLY A 562 13.84 -8.29 2.33
C GLY A 562 14.34 -8.53 0.90
N TYR A 563 15.56 -9.06 0.71
CA TYR A 563 16.23 -9.15 -0.59
C TYR A 563 16.44 -10.58 -1.09
N GLN A 564 16.03 -11.57 -0.31
CA GLN A 564 16.01 -12.96 -0.74
C GLN A 564 15.05 -13.16 -1.92
N GLU A 565 15.30 -14.19 -2.72
CA GLU A 565 14.33 -14.65 -3.70
C GLU A 565 13.02 -15.09 -3.00
N SER A 566 11.88 -14.86 -3.66
CA SER A 566 10.56 -15.25 -3.15
C SER A 566 10.18 -16.70 -3.48
N GLY A 567 11.06 -17.43 -4.18
CA GLY A 567 10.74 -18.73 -4.77
C GLY A 567 9.83 -18.62 -5.99
N GLY A 568 9.32 -19.76 -6.47
CA GLY A 568 8.41 -19.82 -7.62
C GLY A 568 7.80 -21.21 -7.78
N SER A 569 6.67 -21.36 -8.48
CA SER A 569 6.16 -20.42 -9.47
C SER A 569 5.22 -19.34 -8.95
N ALA A 570 4.48 -19.57 -7.87
CA ALA A 570 3.49 -18.61 -7.36
C ALA A 570 4.10 -17.58 -6.40
N ALA A 571 5.19 -16.95 -6.82
CA ALA A 571 5.98 -16.04 -6.00
C ALA A 571 5.16 -14.87 -5.44
N GLY A 572 4.26 -14.30 -6.25
CA GLY A 572 3.45 -13.15 -5.85
C GLY A 572 2.45 -13.51 -4.77
N ALA A 573 1.85 -14.69 -4.89
CA ALA A 573 0.94 -15.21 -3.89
C ALA A 573 1.68 -15.44 -2.56
N GLY A 574 2.87 -16.08 -2.60
CA GLY A 574 3.71 -16.26 -1.42
C GLY A 574 4.09 -14.95 -0.70
N ALA A 575 4.40 -13.89 -1.46
CA ALA A 575 4.71 -12.57 -0.91
C ALA A 575 3.47 -11.81 -0.40
N SER A 576 2.35 -11.85 -1.14
CA SER A 576 1.12 -11.09 -0.83
C SER A 576 0.43 -11.53 0.46
N GLN A 577 0.65 -12.78 0.90
CA GLN A 577 0.14 -13.25 2.21
C GLN A 577 0.57 -12.32 3.33
N GLN A 578 1.76 -11.72 3.25
CA GLN A 578 2.25 -10.90 4.33
C GLN A 578 1.55 -9.53 4.39
N MET A 579 1.19 -8.95 3.24
CA MET A 579 0.35 -7.76 3.19
C MET A 579 -1.03 -8.06 3.78
N LEU A 580 -1.64 -9.17 3.36
CA LEU A 580 -2.94 -9.60 3.88
C LEU A 580 -2.90 -10.00 5.37
N LEU A 581 -1.75 -10.46 5.88
CA LEU A 581 -1.52 -10.84 7.29
C LEU A 581 -1.18 -9.65 8.20
N ARG A 582 -0.55 -8.56 7.71
CA ARG A 582 -0.30 -7.34 8.51
C ARG A 582 -1.59 -6.73 9.04
N GLU A 583 -2.69 -7.03 8.38
CA GLU A 583 -4.03 -6.50 8.66
C GLU A 583 -5.00 -7.57 9.21
N LEU A 584 -4.50 -8.77 9.52
CA LEU A 584 -5.23 -9.84 10.19
C LEU A 584 -4.76 -9.98 11.64
N VAL A 585 -4.84 -8.90 12.43
CA VAL A 585 -4.77 -9.02 13.89
C VAL A 585 -6.14 -9.44 14.41
N SER A 586 -6.42 -10.75 14.36
CA SER A 586 -7.06 -11.50 15.46
C SER A 586 -7.54 -12.89 15.08
N LYS A 587 -7.71 -13.25 13.79
CA LYS A 587 -8.27 -14.56 13.41
C LYS A 587 -7.63 -15.14 12.14
N GLY A 588 -6.72 -16.07 12.37
CA GLY A 588 -6.39 -17.24 11.55
C GLY A 588 -6.48 -17.17 10.02
N VAL A 589 -5.32 -17.44 9.41
CA VAL A 589 -5.12 -18.05 8.09
C VAL A 589 -5.15 -17.09 6.88
N GLY A 590 -3.98 -16.60 6.48
CA GLY A 590 -3.72 -16.21 5.09
C GLY A 590 -3.31 -17.45 4.30
N MET A 591 -4.06 -17.83 3.25
CA MET A 591 -3.71 -18.96 2.38
C MET A 591 -3.43 -18.50 0.95
N VAL A 592 -2.49 -19.18 0.32
CA VAL A 592 -2.16 -19.03 -1.09
C VAL A 592 -2.63 -20.27 -1.81
N PHE A 593 -3.47 -20.06 -2.82
CA PHE A 593 -3.82 -21.09 -3.77
C PHE A 593 -2.88 -20.94 -4.96
N THR A 594 -1.85 -21.77 -4.96
CA THR A 594 -1.11 -22.08 -6.17
C THR A 594 -1.80 -23.28 -6.81
N PRO A 595 -1.98 -23.34 -8.14
CA PRO A 595 -1.67 -24.60 -8.80
C PRO A 595 -0.24 -24.89 -8.37
N SER A 596 -0.02 -25.98 -7.64
CA SER A 596 1.30 -26.44 -7.17
C SER A 596 2.45 -26.00 -8.09
N GLU A 597 3.58 -25.59 -7.52
CA GLU A 597 4.85 -25.34 -8.23
C GLU A 597 5.06 -26.29 -9.43
N PRO A 598 5.73 -25.86 -10.51
CA PRO A 598 5.69 -26.56 -11.79
C PRO A 598 6.20 -27.98 -11.64
N ARG A 599 5.27 -28.95 -11.66
CA ARG A 599 5.42 -30.35 -12.03
C ARG A 599 4.17 -31.17 -11.66
N PRO A 600 3.70 -32.08 -12.54
CA PRO A 600 3.12 -31.88 -13.85
C PRO A 600 1.62 -31.54 -13.80
N ALA A 601 1.12 -30.96 -14.88
CA ALA A 601 -0.29 -30.78 -15.15
C ALA A 601 -0.98 -32.15 -15.34
N LEU A 602 -1.27 -32.85 -14.23
CA LEU A 602 -2.24 -33.94 -14.22
C LEU A 602 -3.61 -33.34 -13.88
N HIS A 603 -4.37 -33.01 -14.91
CA HIS A 603 -5.84 -32.92 -14.86
C HIS A 603 -6.42 -32.16 -13.64
N LEU A 604 -6.31 -30.82 -13.66
CA LEU A 604 -7.33 -29.99 -12.98
C LEU A 604 -8.64 -29.93 -13.77
N SER A 605 -8.71 -30.57 -14.95
CA SER A 605 -9.97 -30.91 -15.60
C SER A 605 -10.52 -32.21 -15.03
N GLN A 606 -11.65 -32.08 -14.32
CA GLN A 606 -12.71 -33.08 -14.08
C GLN A 606 -12.99 -33.57 -12.64
N ASP A 607 -12.12 -33.40 -11.64
CA ASP A 607 -12.46 -33.86 -10.28
C ASP A 607 -12.98 -32.74 -9.36
N GLY A 608 -14.17 -32.23 -9.70
CA GLY A 608 -14.92 -31.25 -8.90
C GLY A 608 -15.14 -31.68 -7.44
N GLN A 609 -14.87 -32.93 -7.07
CA GLN A 609 -14.89 -33.43 -5.69
C GLN A 609 -13.69 -32.96 -4.85
N LEU A 610 -12.48 -32.84 -5.40
CA LEU A 610 -11.28 -32.44 -4.64
C LEU A 610 -11.33 -30.95 -4.30
N ILE A 611 -11.69 -30.12 -5.27
CA ILE A 611 -11.88 -28.68 -5.09
C ILE A 611 -13.03 -28.43 -4.09
N ARG A 612 -14.15 -29.17 -4.19
CA ARG A 612 -15.26 -29.08 -3.22
C ARG A 612 -14.82 -29.41 -1.79
N ARG A 613 -13.86 -30.35 -1.62
CA ARG A 613 -13.30 -30.71 -0.31
C ARG A 613 -12.36 -29.64 0.23
N ILE A 614 -11.41 -29.11 -0.56
CA ILE A 614 -10.53 -27.97 -0.16
C ILE A 614 -11.34 -26.75 0.28
N MET A 615 -12.51 -26.57 -0.32
CA MET A 615 -13.39 -25.43 -0.12
C MET A 615 -14.30 -25.57 1.11
N LEU A 616 -14.94 -26.73 1.29
CA LEU A 616 -15.57 -27.09 2.59
C LEU A 616 -14.56 -27.09 3.76
N ARG A 617 -13.25 -27.13 3.49
CA ARG A 617 -12.20 -27.09 4.52
C ARG A 617 -11.84 -25.68 4.97
N MET A 618 -11.78 -24.72 4.06
CA MET A 618 -11.69 -23.31 4.45
C MET A 618 -12.92 -22.90 5.25
N ALA A 619 -14.06 -23.48 4.89
CA ALA A 619 -15.30 -23.21 5.52
C ALA A 619 -15.29 -23.45 7.04
N GLN A 620 -14.77 -24.63 7.39
CA GLN A 620 -14.72 -25.16 8.75
C GLN A 620 -13.61 -24.51 9.60
N VAL A 621 -12.70 -23.76 8.99
CA VAL A 621 -11.59 -23.09 9.69
C VAL A 621 -11.95 -21.64 10.02
N THR A 622 -12.70 -20.97 9.14
CA THR A 622 -13.21 -19.62 9.38
C THR A 622 -14.42 -19.64 10.33
N ILE A 623 -15.25 -20.67 10.24
CA ILE A 623 -16.26 -20.97 11.27
C ILE A 623 -15.54 -21.73 12.37
N ASN A 624 -15.62 -21.25 13.61
CA ASN A 624 -15.10 -21.97 14.78
C ASN A 624 -16.00 -23.19 15.12
N THR A 625 -16.34 -24.03 14.14
CA THR A 625 -17.03 -25.29 14.37
C THR A 625 -15.97 -26.33 14.67
N SER A 626 -15.83 -26.65 15.96
CA SER A 626 -15.29 -27.92 16.38
C SER A 626 -16.12 -29.03 15.73
N SER A 627 -15.66 -29.58 14.61
CA SER A 627 -16.04 -30.94 14.28
C SER A 627 -15.17 -31.82 15.18
N ASP A 628 -15.63 -32.06 16.40
CA ASP A 628 -14.97 -32.84 17.45
C ASP A 628 -14.82 -34.35 17.10
N ASP A 629 -14.81 -34.74 15.82
CA ASP A 629 -14.87 -36.14 15.39
C ASP A 629 -14.05 -36.43 14.10
N VAL A 630 -12.91 -35.78 13.91
CA VAL A 630 -11.94 -36.24 12.88
C VAL A 630 -10.95 -37.20 13.54
N PRO A 631 -10.94 -38.50 13.17
CA PRO A 631 -10.00 -39.45 13.73
C PRO A 631 -8.57 -39.08 13.32
N PHE A 632 -7.69 -39.01 14.32
CA PHE A 632 -6.26 -38.76 14.11
C PHE A 632 -5.51 -40.03 13.70
N PRO A 633 -4.36 -39.88 13.03
CA PRO A 633 -3.59 -41.01 12.51
C PRO A 633 -3.04 -41.87 13.66
N LYS A 634 -2.98 -43.18 13.42
CA LYS A 634 -2.42 -44.20 14.32
C LYS A 634 -1.00 -44.61 13.94
N ARG A 635 -0.41 -44.00 12.91
CA ARG A 635 0.97 -44.26 12.51
C ARG A 635 1.63 -43.01 11.96
N ILE A 636 2.89 -42.80 12.33
CA ILE A 636 3.74 -41.74 11.80
C ILE A 636 4.94 -42.41 11.13
N ILE A 637 5.26 -41.99 9.91
CA ILE A 637 6.49 -42.38 9.22
C ILE A 637 7.36 -41.14 9.07
N TYR A 638 8.63 -41.23 9.41
CA TYR A 638 9.62 -40.17 9.18
C TYR A 638 10.63 -40.63 8.13
N LEU A 639 10.73 -39.90 7.02
CA LEU A 639 11.63 -40.27 5.93
C LEU A 639 13.05 -39.77 6.18
N LEU A 640 13.99 -40.71 6.27
CA LEU A 640 15.40 -40.41 6.53
C LEU A 640 16.16 -39.98 5.28
N ASP A 641 15.69 -40.32 4.08
CA ASP A 641 16.36 -39.99 2.80
C ASP A 641 16.46 -38.46 2.57
N TYR A 642 15.65 -37.67 3.27
CA TYR A 642 15.54 -36.22 3.09
C TYR A 642 16.13 -35.40 4.26
N ALA A 643 16.73 -36.05 5.25
CA ALA A 643 17.27 -35.35 6.43
C ALA A 643 18.28 -34.25 6.01
N PRO A 644 18.17 -33.02 6.56
CA PRO A 644 19.07 -31.94 6.20
C PRO A 644 20.51 -32.25 6.65
N PRO A 645 21.53 -31.70 5.99
CA PRO A 645 22.93 -31.96 6.35
C PRO A 645 23.35 -31.27 7.66
N SER A 646 22.65 -30.21 8.08
CA SER A 646 22.94 -29.44 9.30
C SER A 646 22.37 -30.15 10.54
N GLU A 647 23.19 -30.30 11.59
CA GLU A 647 22.73 -30.87 12.88
C GLU A 647 21.66 -30.02 13.54
N ASP A 648 21.74 -28.69 13.42
CA ASP A 648 20.76 -27.76 13.98
C ASP A 648 19.41 -27.90 13.27
N ASP A 649 19.42 -28.04 11.94
CA ASP A 649 18.20 -28.24 11.15
C ASP A 649 17.58 -29.62 11.44
N GLN A 650 18.40 -30.68 11.57
CA GLN A 650 17.93 -32.00 11.98
C GLN A 650 17.30 -31.98 13.38
N SER A 651 17.85 -31.18 14.30
CA SER A 651 17.30 -31.00 15.65
C SER A 651 15.89 -30.39 15.58
N LEU A 652 15.66 -29.39 14.72
CA LEU A 652 14.34 -28.79 14.52
C LEU A 652 13.35 -29.79 13.90
N ASP A 653 13.75 -30.56 12.89
CA ASP A 653 12.90 -31.62 12.34
C ASP A 653 12.51 -32.65 13.42
N HIS A 654 13.47 -33.04 14.27
CA HIS A 654 13.20 -33.94 15.38
C HIS A 654 12.23 -33.35 16.42
N LYS A 655 12.32 -32.04 16.72
CA LYS A 655 11.34 -31.36 17.59
C LYS A 655 9.94 -31.41 16.99
N PHE A 656 9.81 -31.13 15.69
CA PHE A 656 8.51 -31.19 15.00
C PHE A 656 7.90 -32.60 15.05
N VAL A 657 8.70 -33.63 14.77
CA VAL A 657 8.26 -35.03 14.89
C VAL A 657 7.86 -35.35 16.33
N ALA A 658 8.66 -34.96 17.32
CA ALA A 658 8.41 -35.24 18.74
C ALA A 658 7.10 -34.63 19.25
N VAL A 659 6.72 -33.45 18.77
CA VAL A 659 5.42 -32.83 19.10
C VAL A 659 4.26 -33.68 18.61
N LEU A 660 4.33 -34.16 17.36
CA LEU A 660 3.30 -35.04 16.80
C LEU A 660 3.26 -36.40 17.50
N GLU A 661 4.42 -36.99 17.81
CA GLU A 661 4.53 -38.24 18.58
C GLU A 661 3.87 -38.11 19.96
N LYS A 662 4.17 -37.03 20.67
CA LYS A 662 3.65 -36.76 22.02
C LYS A 662 2.14 -36.50 22.01
N PHE A 663 1.65 -35.76 21.02
CA PHE A 663 0.23 -35.47 20.87
C PHE A 663 -0.57 -36.74 20.56
N LEU A 664 -0.07 -37.58 19.65
CA LEU A 664 -0.76 -38.80 19.22
C LEU A 664 -0.53 -39.99 20.18
N GLY A 665 0.51 -39.94 21.01
CA GLY A 665 0.92 -41.07 21.86
C GLY A 665 1.59 -42.21 21.06
N ILE A 666 2.22 -41.88 19.94
CA ILE A 666 2.75 -42.84 18.95
C ILE A 666 4.20 -42.51 18.66
N LYS A 667 5.04 -43.53 18.42
CA LYS A 667 6.41 -43.34 17.94
C LYS A 667 6.48 -43.42 16.43
N ALA A 668 7.27 -42.53 15.83
CA ALA A 668 7.45 -42.48 14.39
C ALA A 668 8.37 -43.62 13.93
N ASP A 669 7.92 -44.34 12.91
CA ASP A 669 8.73 -45.31 12.19
C ASP A 669 9.70 -44.52 11.30
N ARG A 670 11.00 -44.65 11.57
CA ARG A 670 12.04 -44.00 10.78
C ARG A 670 12.40 -44.89 9.60
N VAL A 671 12.10 -44.44 8.38
CA VAL A 671 12.16 -45.25 7.16
C VAL A 671 13.11 -44.63 6.15
N ARG A 672 13.92 -45.47 5.49
CA ARG A 672 14.63 -45.14 4.26
C ARG A 672 13.88 -45.74 3.07
N LEU A 673 13.44 -44.90 2.14
CA LEU A 673 12.73 -45.31 0.93
C LEU A 673 13.62 -46.22 0.07
N SER A 674 14.90 -45.88 -0.06
CA SER A 674 15.90 -46.67 -0.76
C SER A 674 16.00 -48.10 -0.23
N GLU A 675 16.19 -48.27 1.08
CA GLU A 675 16.28 -49.59 1.71
C GLU A 675 14.96 -50.38 1.63
N THR A 676 13.83 -49.69 1.77
CA THR A 676 12.50 -50.32 1.65
C THR A 676 12.24 -50.78 0.22
N TRP A 677 12.69 -50.01 -0.77
CA TRP A 677 12.59 -50.36 -2.19
C TRP A 677 13.41 -51.59 -2.51
N ASP A 678 14.66 -51.63 -2.07
CA ASP A 678 15.56 -52.77 -2.32
C ASP A 678 15.03 -54.07 -1.69
N ALA A 679 14.34 -53.96 -0.55
CA ALA A 679 13.70 -55.11 0.11
C ALA A 679 12.43 -55.61 -0.61
N ASN A 680 11.66 -54.72 -1.23
CA ASN A 680 10.39 -55.07 -1.88
C ASN A 680 10.13 -54.21 -3.14
N PRO A 681 10.88 -54.39 -4.24
CA PRO A 681 10.74 -53.55 -5.42
C PRO A 681 9.50 -53.94 -6.24
N PRO A 682 8.80 -52.97 -6.87
CA PRO A 682 7.64 -53.26 -7.71
C PRO A 682 8.02 -54.11 -8.92
N ASN A 683 7.15 -55.06 -9.28
CA ASN A 683 7.33 -55.99 -10.41
C ASN A 683 8.67 -56.74 -10.42
N ASN A 684 9.33 -56.92 -9.25
CA ASN A 684 10.66 -57.52 -9.12
C ASN A 684 11.73 -56.84 -10.01
N THR A 685 11.65 -55.51 -10.19
CA THR A 685 12.72 -54.79 -10.88
C THR A 685 14.05 -54.94 -10.14
N LYS A 686 15.15 -54.97 -10.89
CA LYS A 686 16.52 -54.99 -10.34
C LYS A 686 17.13 -53.61 -10.17
N GLN A 687 16.42 -52.57 -10.62
CA GLN A 687 16.88 -51.19 -10.53
C GLN A 687 16.69 -50.67 -9.11
N SER A 688 17.65 -49.87 -8.64
CA SER A 688 17.48 -49.10 -7.40
C SER A 688 16.35 -48.07 -7.56
N LEU A 689 15.83 -47.54 -6.45
CA LEU A 689 14.81 -46.48 -6.49
C LEU A 689 15.32 -45.26 -7.28
N GLU A 690 16.58 -44.90 -7.10
CA GLU A 690 17.21 -43.77 -7.79
C GLU A 690 17.30 -44.01 -9.30
N GLU A 691 17.73 -45.19 -9.73
CA GLU A 691 17.76 -45.57 -11.15
C GLU A 691 16.35 -45.62 -11.75
N TYR A 692 15.40 -46.19 -11.00
CA TYR A 692 14.02 -46.35 -11.42
C TYR A 692 13.29 -45.01 -11.56
N MET A 693 13.62 -44.02 -10.73
CA MET A 693 12.99 -42.68 -10.76
C MET A 693 13.87 -41.60 -11.39
N LYS A 694 15.06 -41.94 -11.90
CA LYS A 694 16.11 -41.01 -12.33
C LYS A 694 15.60 -39.80 -13.10
N GLU A 695 15.24 -39.97 -14.37
CA GLU A 695 14.76 -38.86 -15.22
C GLU A 695 13.24 -38.90 -15.41
N ALA A 696 12.60 -40.02 -15.11
CA ALA A 696 11.18 -40.26 -15.43
C ALA A 696 10.23 -39.15 -14.96
N PRO A 697 10.28 -38.66 -13.70
CA PRO A 697 9.44 -37.55 -13.26
C PRO A 697 9.65 -36.26 -14.05
N PHE A 698 10.90 -35.95 -14.39
CA PHE A 698 11.26 -34.69 -15.03
C PHE A 698 11.00 -34.71 -16.53
N SER A 699 11.42 -35.77 -17.23
CA SER A 699 11.12 -35.99 -18.65
C SER A 699 9.62 -36.08 -18.91
N SER A 700 8.88 -36.83 -18.08
CA SER A 700 7.42 -36.91 -18.20
C SER A 700 6.75 -35.55 -18.02
N PHE A 701 7.20 -34.76 -17.04
CA PHE A 701 6.74 -33.39 -16.87
C PHE A 701 7.07 -32.50 -18.08
N CYS A 702 8.30 -32.56 -18.59
CA CYS A 702 8.72 -31.76 -19.74
C CYS A 702 7.89 -32.06 -20.99
N TYR A 703 7.57 -33.34 -21.24
CA TYR A 703 6.67 -33.75 -22.31
C TYR A 703 5.28 -33.12 -22.16
N ASP A 704 4.64 -33.32 -21.00
CA ASP A 704 3.31 -32.75 -20.73
C ASP A 704 3.33 -31.21 -20.83
N PHE A 705 4.36 -30.57 -20.26
CA PHE A 705 4.54 -29.12 -20.28
C PHE A 705 4.81 -28.57 -21.70
N TYR A 706 5.53 -29.29 -22.56
CA TYR A 706 5.67 -28.87 -23.96
C TYR A 706 4.34 -28.98 -24.70
N HIS A 707 3.66 -30.13 -24.61
CA HIS A 707 2.47 -30.40 -25.40
C HIS A 707 1.24 -29.60 -24.95
N GLN A 708 1.12 -29.28 -23.66
CA GLN A 708 0.06 -28.41 -23.14
C GLN A 708 0.05 -27.02 -23.79
N TYR A 709 1.21 -26.48 -24.15
CA TYR A 709 1.35 -25.16 -24.77
C TYR A 709 1.46 -25.22 -26.31
N GLY A 710 1.09 -26.35 -26.93
CA GLY A 710 1.15 -26.53 -28.38
C GLY A 710 0.32 -25.49 -29.14
N ASP A 711 -0.94 -25.31 -28.72
CA ASP A 711 -1.85 -24.35 -29.35
C ASP A 711 -1.36 -22.91 -29.21
N PHE A 712 -0.84 -22.55 -28.02
CA PHE A 712 -0.23 -21.25 -27.78
C PHE A 712 0.90 -20.95 -28.79
N ARG A 713 1.84 -21.89 -28.96
CA ARG A 713 2.96 -21.73 -29.89
C ARG A 713 2.49 -21.62 -31.35
N ASN A 714 1.55 -22.48 -31.74
CA ASN A 714 1.00 -22.50 -33.10
C ASN A 714 0.28 -21.20 -33.42
N HIS A 715 -0.67 -20.79 -32.58
CA HIS A 715 -1.42 -19.55 -32.76
C HIS A 715 -0.52 -18.31 -32.73
N TYR A 716 0.50 -18.28 -31.86
CA TYR A 716 1.46 -17.17 -31.84
C TYR A 716 2.24 -17.09 -33.16
N LYS A 717 2.71 -18.24 -33.68
CA LYS A 717 3.41 -18.31 -34.96
C LYS A 717 2.51 -17.92 -36.13
N ASP A 718 1.26 -18.35 -36.14
CA ASP A 718 0.30 -18.00 -37.19
C ASP A 718 -0.01 -16.50 -37.19
N LYS A 719 -0.15 -15.88 -36.01
CA LYS A 719 -0.45 -14.46 -35.87
C LYS A 719 0.75 -13.55 -36.15
N PHE A 720 1.95 -13.93 -35.69
CA PHE A 720 3.13 -13.05 -35.68
C PHE A 720 4.28 -13.51 -36.58
N GLY A 721 4.16 -14.64 -37.27
CA GLY A 721 5.19 -15.18 -38.17
C GLY A 721 6.46 -15.69 -37.50
N ARG A 722 6.48 -15.82 -36.16
CA ARG A 722 7.64 -16.27 -35.37
C ARG A 722 7.20 -17.01 -34.11
N GLN A 723 8.07 -17.80 -33.50
CA GLN A 723 7.80 -18.43 -32.20
C GLN A 723 7.74 -17.38 -31.07
N PRO A 724 6.98 -17.62 -29.99
CA PRO A 724 6.93 -16.73 -28.84
C PRO A 724 8.30 -16.66 -28.14
N TYR A 725 8.58 -15.51 -27.52
CA TYR A 725 9.72 -15.42 -26.60
C TYR A 725 9.40 -16.17 -25.31
N ILE A 726 10.38 -16.93 -24.82
CA ILE A 726 10.29 -17.76 -23.62
C ILE A 726 11.63 -17.70 -22.88
N GLU A 727 11.58 -17.57 -21.57
CA GLU A 727 12.73 -17.55 -20.67
C GLU A 727 13.57 -18.82 -20.76
N ALA A 728 14.82 -18.76 -20.29
CA ALA A 728 15.78 -19.85 -20.47
C ALA A 728 15.31 -21.17 -19.81
N THR A 729 14.77 -21.12 -18.59
CA THR A 729 14.26 -22.30 -17.87
C THR A 729 13.08 -22.99 -18.59
N PRO A 730 11.95 -22.31 -18.87
CA PRO A 730 10.83 -22.93 -19.58
C PRO A 730 11.20 -23.37 -21.01
N ARG A 731 12.06 -22.62 -21.70
CA ARG A 731 12.55 -22.99 -23.05
C ARG A 731 13.41 -24.26 -23.02
N PHE A 732 14.27 -24.42 -22.01
CA PHE A 732 15.05 -25.64 -21.82
C PHE A 732 14.13 -26.85 -21.59
N ARG A 733 13.13 -26.70 -20.72
CA ARG A 733 12.12 -27.73 -20.44
C ARG A 733 11.31 -28.09 -21.69
N TRP A 734 10.96 -27.11 -22.51
CA TRP A 734 10.31 -27.34 -23.81
C TRP A 734 11.22 -28.06 -24.80
N GLY A 735 12.52 -27.77 -24.83
CA GLY A 735 13.47 -28.49 -25.68
C GLY A 735 13.54 -29.98 -25.34
N ILE A 736 13.51 -30.33 -24.05
CA ILE A 736 13.40 -31.73 -23.62
C ILE A 736 12.06 -32.31 -24.07
N GLY A 737 10.94 -31.66 -23.73
CA GLY A 737 9.60 -32.15 -24.06
C GLY A 737 9.34 -32.31 -25.56
N GLU A 738 9.98 -31.50 -26.41
CA GLU A 738 9.94 -31.63 -27.87
C GLU A 738 10.71 -32.87 -28.37
N SER A 739 11.81 -33.20 -27.70
CA SER A 739 12.65 -34.36 -28.06
C SER A 739 12.12 -35.70 -27.53
N GLU A 740 11.32 -35.65 -26.46
CA GLU A 740 10.69 -36.83 -25.84
C GLU A 740 9.62 -37.43 -26.75
N THR A 741 9.71 -38.73 -27.02
CA THR A 741 8.67 -39.40 -27.82
C THR A 741 7.47 -39.74 -26.93
N LYS A 742 6.28 -39.86 -27.53
CA LYS A 742 5.10 -40.34 -26.82
C LYS A 742 5.34 -41.71 -26.15
N GLN A 743 6.13 -42.57 -26.79
CA GLN A 743 6.44 -43.90 -26.27
C GLN A 743 7.32 -43.82 -25.00
N ASP A 744 8.32 -42.95 -25.00
CA ASP A 744 9.19 -42.73 -23.83
C ASP A 744 8.40 -42.10 -22.68
N HIS A 745 7.57 -41.11 -22.99
CA HIS A 745 6.64 -40.52 -22.04
C HIS A 745 5.69 -41.55 -21.41
N ASP A 746 5.07 -42.41 -22.22
CA ASP A 746 4.16 -43.45 -21.73
C ASP A 746 4.90 -44.47 -20.85
N HIS A 747 6.17 -44.77 -21.15
CA HIS A 747 7.03 -45.61 -20.32
C HIS A 747 7.38 -44.95 -18.98
N ASP A 748 7.74 -43.67 -18.98
CA ASP A 748 8.01 -42.93 -17.74
C ASP A 748 6.77 -42.79 -16.86
N ARG A 749 5.58 -42.60 -17.47
CA ARG A 749 4.32 -42.65 -16.73
C ARG A 749 4.08 -44.01 -16.08
N LEU A 750 4.37 -45.11 -16.77
CA LEU A 750 4.27 -46.45 -16.18
C LEU A 750 5.23 -46.63 -15.00
N ARG A 751 6.43 -46.03 -15.07
CA ARG A 751 7.38 -46.02 -13.94
C ARG A 751 6.83 -45.23 -12.76
N ILE A 752 6.34 -44.01 -13.00
CA ILE A 752 5.73 -43.17 -11.96
C ILE A 752 4.52 -43.88 -11.32
N GLU A 753 3.66 -44.53 -12.10
CA GLU A 753 2.53 -45.33 -11.58
C GLU A 753 2.97 -46.60 -10.85
N GLY A 754 4.09 -47.21 -11.26
CA GLY A 754 4.73 -48.29 -10.52
C GLY A 754 5.21 -47.84 -9.14
N PHE A 755 5.88 -46.68 -9.08
CA PHE A 755 6.30 -46.06 -7.82
C PHE A 755 5.12 -45.66 -6.94
N ARG A 756 4.06 -45.06 -7.50
CA ARG A 756 2.82 -44.72 -6.77
C ARG A 756 2.23 -45.93 -6.08
N ARG A 757 2.06 -47.03 -6.82
CA ARG A 757 1.53 -48.30 -6.27
C ARG A 757 2.44 -48.87 -5.19
N TRP A 758 3.75 -48.92 -5.46
CA TRP A 758 4.72 -49.41 -4.49
C TRP A 758 4.71 -48.59 -3.19
N PHE A 759 4.72 -47.26 -3.29
CA PHE A 759 4.71 -46.36 -2.14
C PHE A 759 3.43 -46.58 -1.32
N ASN A 760 2.30 -46.70 -2.03
CA ASN A 760 1.01 -46.99 -1.43
C ASN A 760 1.00 -48.37 -0.76
N GLU A 761 1.65 -49.40 -1.28
CA GLU A 761 1.64 -50.74 -0.69
C GLU A 761 2.65 -50.90 0.45
N SER A 762 3.84 -50.30 0.32
CA SER A 762 4.99 -50.54 1.19
C SER A 762 5.19 -49.47 2.26
N ILE A 763 4.81 -48.22 1.98
CA ILE A 763 5.02 -47.08 2.90
C ILE A 763 3.69 -46.66 3.52
N MET A 764 2.69 -46.38 2.69
CA MET A 764 1.36 -45.92 3.14
C MET A 764 0.24 -46.90 2.75
N PRO A 765 0.25 -48.17 3.22
CA PRO A 765 -0.79 -49.15 2.91
C PRO A 765 -2.17 -48.60 3.25
N ILE A 766 -3.04 -48.55 2.24
CA ILE A 766 -4.47 -48.30 2.41
C ILE A 766 -5.10 -49.57 3.00
N VAL A 767 -4.91 -49.77 4.30
CA VAL A 767 -5.71 -50.72 5.08
C VAL A 767 -6.87 -49.92 5.68
N GLY A 768 -8.03 -49.92 5.02
CA GLY A 768 -9.21 -49.15 5.46
C GLY A 768 -9.07 -47.63 5.28
N ASP A 769 -9.73 -46.84 6.14
CA ASP A 769 -9.57 -45.39 6.28
C ASP A 769 -8.15 -45.07 6.78
N SER A 770 -7.13 -45.24 5.92
CA SER A 770 -5.70 -45.24 6.28
C SER A 770 -5.34 -44.15 7.29
N GLU A 771 -4.77 -44.59 8.42
CA GLU A 771 -4.46 -43.76 9.58
C GLU A 771 -2.96 -43.40 9.64
N THR A 772 -2.26 -43.37 8.50
CA THR A 772 -0.80 -43.09 8.45
C THR A 772 -0.52 -41.69 7.93
N ILE A 773 0.39 -40.97 8.57
CA ILE A 773 1.00 -39.75 8.01
C ILE A 773 2.49 -39.96 7.75
N VAL A 774 3.02 -39.24 6.78
CA VAL A 774 4.45 -39.26 6.42
C VAL A 774 5.01 -37.86 6.65
N ILE A 775 6.04 -37.76 7.48
CA ILE A 775 6.81 -36.55 7.72
C ILE A 775 8.01 -36.59 6.78
N VAL A 776 8.12 -35.53 5.97
CA VAL A 776 9.22 -35.33 5.03
C VAL A 776 10.01 -34.12 5.53
N PRO A 777 11.28 -34.28 5.93
CA PRO A 777 12.14 -33.13 6.21
C PRO A 777 12.09 -32.09 5.08
N PHE A 778 11.79 -30.85 5.45
CA PHE A 778 11.61 -29.72 4.54
C PHE A 778 12.36 -28.51 5.10
N GLY A 779 13.65 -28.72 5.40
CA GLY A 779 14.51 -27.69 5.97
C GLY A 779 14.84 -26.59 4.95
N PRO A 780 15.13 -25.36 5.41
CA PRO A 780 15.55 -24.29 4.53
C PRO A 780 16.88 -24.70 3.90
N GLN A 781 16.98 -24.59 2.57
CA GLN A 781 18.25 -24.88 1.88
C GLN A 781 19.37 -24.08 2.56
N THR A 782 20.51 -24.73 2.81
CA THR A 782 21.64 -24.12 3.54
C THR A 782 22.15 -22.85 2.85
N THR A 783 21.89 -22.72 1.55
CA THR A 783 22.24 -21.57 0.73
C THR A 783 21.08 -20.56 0.72
N VAL A 784 21.42 -19.30 0.98
CA VAL A 784 20.50 -18.16 0.81
C VAL A 784 20.69 -17.62 -0.61
N HIS A 785 19.60 -17.54 -1.37
CA HIS A 785 19.58 -16.99 -2.71
C HIS A 785 18.97 -15.58 -2.68
N TYR A 786 19.64 -14.64 -3.33
CA TYR A 786 19.23 -13.24 -3.41
C TYR A 786 18.72 -12.89 -4.79
N ARG A 787 17.81 -11.91 -4.87
CA ARG A 787 17.21 -11.45 -6.13
C ARG A 787 18.22 -10.98 -7.18
N ASP A 788 19.39 -10.51 -6.74
CA ASP A 788 20.48 -10.05 -7.59
C ASP A 788 21.51 -11.14 -7.92
N ASP A 789 21.32 -12.36 -7.41
CA ASP A 789 22.10 -13.51 -7.87
C ASP A 789 21.68 -13.88 -9.31
N LEU A 790 22.67 -14.27 -10.13
CA LEU A 790 22.36 -14.75 -11.47
C LEU A 790 21.60 -16.09 -11.37
N PRO A 791 20.47 -16.25 -12.09
CA PRO A 791 19.76 -17.51 -12.12
C PRO A 791 20.70 -18.64 -12.58
N PRO A 792 20.71 -19.80 -11.90
CA PRO A 792 21.55 -20.91 -12.30
C PRO A 792 21.13 -21.41 -13.69
N PRO A 793 22.07 -21.91 -14.51
CA PRO A 793 21.73 -22.49 -15.80
C PRO A 793 20.65 -23.57 -15.67
N PRO A 794 19.65 -23.62 -16.57
CA PRO A 794 18.65 -24.67 -16.57
C PRO A 794 19.31 -26.05 -16.64
N SER A 795 18.83 -26.98 -15.81
CA SER A 795 19.39 -28.32 -15.67
C SER A 795 18.30 -29.37 -15.50
N VAL A 796 18.65 -30.63 -15.81
CA VAL A 796 17.81 -31.79 -15.57
C VAL A 796 17.68 -32.02 -14.07
N ILE A 797 16.46 -32.31 -13.60
CA ILE A 797 16.22 -32.61 -12.20
C ILE A 797 16.07 -34.11 -12.05
N GLU A 798 17.09 -34.74 -11.49
CA GLU A 798 17.12 -36.19 -11.30
C GLU A 798 16.51 -36.60 -9.95
N GLY A 799 15.84 -37.75 -9.96
CA GLY A 799 15.35 -38.48 -8.79
C GLY A 799 14.13 -37.86 -8.12
N LEU A 800 13.88 -38.31 -6.89
CA LEU A 800 12.76 -37.89 -6.05
C LEU A 800 13.22 -36.81 -5.07
N LYS A 801 13.02 -35.54 -5.43
CA LYS A 801 13.21 -34.41 -4.51
C LYS A 801 12.03 -34.31 -3.52
N PRO A 802 12.23 -33.82 -2.28
CA PRO A 802 11.17 -33.77 -1.27
C PRO A 802 9.97 -32.93 -1.72
N GLU A 803 10.20 -31.87 -2.50
CA GLU A 803 9.15 -31.00 -3.06
C GLU A 803 8.30 -31.73 -4.14
N ALA A 804 8.88 -32.71 -4.82
CA ALA A 804 8.20 -33.44 -5.89
C ALA A 804 7.42 -34.66 -5.39
N LEU A 805 7.67 -35.13 -4.16
CA LEU A 805 7.13 -36.40 -3.67
C LEU A 805 5.60 -36.39 -3.59
N ALA A 806 5.00 -35.40 -2.93
CA ALA A 806 3.54 -35.35 -2.78
C ALA A 806 2.79 -35.11 -4.10
N PRO A 807 3.22 -34.18 -4.99
CA PRO A 807 2.62 -34.04 -6.32
C PRO A 807 2.74 -35.32 -7.15
N LEU A 808 3.89 -35.99 -7.11
CA LEU A 808 4.07 -37.27 -7.80
C LEU A 808 3.14 -38.35 -7.24
N LEU A 809 2.82 -38.36 -5.95
CA LEU A 809 1.89 -39.35 -5.37
C LEU A 809 0.42 -38.94 -5.50
N GLY A 810 0.13 -37.67 -5.81
CA GLY A 810 -1.23 -37.12 -5.80
C GLY A 810 -1.84 -37.13 -4.39
N LEU A 811 -1.00 -36.85 -3.37
CA LEU A 811 -1.37 -36.87 -1.96
C LEU A 811 -1.40 -35.45 -1.36
N PRO A 812 -2.27 -35.20 -0.37
CA PRO A 812 -2.26 -33.96 0.41
C PRO A 812 -0.92 -33.71 1.10
N HIS A 813 -0.46 -32.47 1.04
CA HIS A 813 0.81 -32.04 1.62
C HIS A 813 0.62 -30.72 2.37
N LEU A 814 1.02 -30.70 3.63
CA LEU A 814 0.95 -29.53 4.49
C LEU A 814 2.37 -29.15 4.94
N VAL A 815 2.78 -27.92 4.64
CA VAL A 815 4.04 -27.32 5.11
C VAL A 815 3.70 -26.23 6.10
N VAL A 816 4.25 -26.32 7.32
CA VAL A 816 3.88 -25.44 8.43
C VAL A 816 5.13 -24.83 9.06
N PRO A 817 5.29 -23.49 9.01
CA PRO A 817 6.31 -22.81 9.77
C PRO A 817 6.08 -23.03 11.26
N PHE A 818 7.13 -23.40 12.00
CA PHE A 818 7.06 -23.59 13.46
C PHE A 818 8.28 -23.06 14.21
N ALA A 819 9.34 -22.71 13.49
CA ALA A 819 10.59 -22.20 14.06
C ALA A 819 11.23 -21.17 13.11
N GLN A 820 12.37 -20.63 13.52
CA GLN A 820 13.24 -19.83 12.65
C GLN A 820 14.69 -20.28 12.79
N THR A 821 15.45 -20.13 11.71
CA THR A 821 16.91 -20.32 11.72
C THR A 821 17.62 -19.02 11.41
N ARG A 822 18.78 -18.83 12.04
CA ARG A 822 19.65 -17.68 11.85
C ARG A 822 20.49 -17.88 10.59
N TYR A 823 20.60 -16.84 9.77
CA TYR A 823 21.57 -16.77 8.68
C TYR A 823 22.30 -15.44 8.71
N TYR A 824 23.49 -15.35 8.11
CA TYR A 824 24.16 -14.07 7.94
C TYR A 824 23.70 -13.41 6.65
N SER A 825 23.17 -12.19 6.76
CA SER A 825 22.70 -11.43 5.61
C SER A 825 23.78 -10.52 5.05
N ARG A 826 24.09 -10.67 3.76
CA ARG A 826 25.03 -9.77 3.07
C ARG A 826 24.50 -8.35 2.88
N VAL A 827 23.18 -8.17 2.97
CA VAL A 827 22.51 -6.88 2.75
C VAL A 827 22.50 -6.04 4.02
N THR A 828 22.24 -6.66 5.16
CA THR A 828 22.14 -5.96 6.45
C THR A 828 23.43 -6.00 7.26
N ASP A 829 24.44 -6.76 6.81
CA ASP A 829 25.71 -6.98 7.50
C ASP A 829 25.53 -7.48 8.95
N ARG A 830 24.52 -8.31 9.17
CA ARG A 830 24.21 -8.92 10.46
C ARG A 830 23.51 -10.26 10.29
N GLY A 831 23.37 -10.96 11.42
CA GLY A 831 22.45 -12.07 11.45
C GLY A 831 21.01 -11.61 11.15
N GLU A 832 20.28 -12.42 10.41
CA GLU A 832 18.87 -12.29 10.11
C GLU A 832 18.19 -13.64 10.30
N ASP A 833 16.88 -13.64 10.53
CA ASP A 833 16.14 -14.88 10.79
C ASP A 833 15.23 -15.23 9.62
N ARG A 834 15.16 -16.52 9.28
CA ARG A 834 14.27 -17.05 8.24
C ARG A 834 13.37 -18.15 8.80
N PRO A 835 12.14 -18.34 8.28
CA PRO A 835 11.24 -19.39 8.74
C PRO A 835 11.83 -20.78 8.50
N PHE A 836 11.59 -21.68 9.44
CA PHE A 836 11.83 -23.11 9.32
C PHE A 836 10.48 -23.84 9.42
N SER A 837 10.25 -24.78 8.51
CA SER A 837 8.96 -25.42 8.33
C SER A 837 9.05 -26.92 8.49
N GLY A 838 8.06 -27.49 9.18
CA GLY A 838 7.82 -28.93 9.21
C GLY A 838 6.86 -29.30 8.09
N SER A 839 6.92 -30.54 7.65
CA SER A 839 6.08 -30.97 6.53
C SER A 839 5.47 -32.35 6.73
N ILE A 840 4.18 -32.47 6.40
CA ILE A 840 3.37 -33.67 6.60
C ILE A 840 2.60 -33.99 5.31
N ILE A 841 2.74 -35.21 4.84
CA ILE A 841 1.94 -35.82 3.78
C ILE A 841 0.91 -36.74 4.43
N GLY A 842 -0.34 -36.61 4.02
CA GLY A 842 -1.45 -37.45 4.48
C GLY A 842 -2.02 -38.32 3.37
N PRO A 843 -2.90 -39.28 3.72
CA PRO A 843 -3.59 -40.08 2.72
C PRO A 843 -4.59 -39.24 1.92
N ARG A 844 -5.02 -39.76 0.77
CA ARG A 844 -5.96 -39.06 -0.10
C ARG A 844 -7.23 -38.64 0.65
N GLY A 845 -7.52 -37.33 0.65
CA GLY A 845 -8.71 -36.77 1.30
C GLY A 845 -8.51 -36.32 2.76
N SER A 846 -7.32 -36.52 3.34
CA SER A 846 -7.03 -36.27 4.75
C SER A 846 -6.64 -34.83 5.12
N ASP A 847 -6.76 -33.87 4.21
CA ASP A 847 -6.19 -32.54 4.38
C ASP A 847 -6.77 -31.79 5.60
N MET A 848 -8.04 -32.04 5.96
CA MET A 848 -8.63 -31.50 7.21
C MET A 848 -8.01 -32.14 8.45
N MET A 849 -7.81 -33.47 8.41
CA MET A 849 -7.13 -34.17 9.49
C MET A 849 -5.73 -33.59 9.69
N LEU A 850 -4.96 -33.33 8.63
CA LEU A 850 -3.63 -32.74 8.75
C LEU A 850 -3.66 -31.37 9.43
N LEU A 851 -4.58 -30.49 9.02
CA LEU A 851 -4.72 -29.15 9.61
C LEU A 851 -5.14 -29.21 11.08
N GLN A 852 -6.15 -30.03 11.41
CA GLN A 852 -6.63 -30.18 12.79
C GLN A 852 -5.58 -30.85 13.67
N LEU A 853 -4.85 -31.83 13.14
CA LEU A 853 -3.75 -32.49 13.83
C LEU A 853 -2.68 -31.48 14.22
N VAL A 854 -2.18 -30.70 13.26
CA VAL A 854 -1.13 -29.71 13.55
C VAL A 854 -1.63 -28.64 14.52
N LYS A 855 -2.84 -28.10 14.31
CA LYS A 855 -3.44 -27.12 15.23
C LYS A 855 -3.54 -27.66 16.65
N ALA A 856 -4.07 -28.87 16.82
CA ALA A 856 -4.25 -29.48 18.13
C ALA A 856 -2.91 -29.86 18.78
N ALA A 857 -1.95 -30.38 18.01
CA ALA A 857 -0.61 -30.69 18.48
C ALA A 857 0.15 -29.43 18.91
N PHE A 858 0.08 -28.35 18.13
CA PHE A 858 0.72 -27.08 18.48
C PHE A 858 0.06 -26.45 19.71
N ALA A 859 -1.27 -26.44 19.78
CA ALA A 859 -1.98 -25.96 20.96
C ALA A 859 -1.60 -26.76 22.22
N ARG A 860 -1.45 -28.09 22.10
CA ARG A 860 -1.03 -28.95 23.21
C ARG A 860 0.43 -28.74 23.64
N ALA A 861 1.29 -28.38 22.69
CA ALA A 861 2.70 -28.06 22.90
C ALA A 861 2.93 -26.59 23.27
N GLU A 862 1.87 -25.77 23.34
CA GLU A 862 1.95 -24.32 23.53
C GLU A 862 2.77 -23.60 22.43
N TRP A 863 2.86 -24.22 21.25
CA TRP A 863 3.49 -23.65 20.07
C TRP A 863 2.54 -22.69 19.36
N ARG A 864 3.09 -21.66 18.72
CA ARG A 864 2.30 -20.71 17.93
C ARG A 864 1.70 -21.39 16.70
N SER A 865 0.39 -21.27 16.54
CA SER A 865 -0.35 -21.74 15.35
C SER A 865 -0.57 -20.63 14.29
N SER A 866 0.10 -19.49 14.44
CA SER A 866 0.03 -18.36 13.53
C SER A 866 1.40 -17.70 13.39
N VAL A 867 1.65 -17.12 12.22
CA VAL A 867 2.86 -16.35 11.92
C VAL A 867 2.54 -14.86 11.94
N ALA A 868 3.52 -14.07 12.38
CA ALA A 868 3.47 -12.63 12.26
C ALA A 868 3.64 -12.21 10.80
N ALA A 869 3.18 -11.01 10.49
CA ALA A 869 3.50 -10.33 9.25
C ALA A 869 4.79 -9.49 9.41
N GLY A 870 5.38 -9.06 8.31
CA GLY A 870 6.68 -8.38 8.29
C GLY A 870 7.90 -9.30 8.39
N ARG A 871 9.05 -8.68 8.67
CA ARG A 871 10.38 -9.30 8.63
C ARG A 871 10.51 -10.66 9.32
N LEU A 872 9.85 -10.85 10.47
CA LEU A 872 9.93 -12.10 11.25
C LEU A 872 8.62 -12.89 11.17
N ALA A 873 8.71 -14.22 11.07
CA ALA A 873 7.53 -15.10 11.15
C ALA A 873 7.06 -15.32 12.60
N PHE A 874 7.95 -15.18 13.56
CA PHE A 874 7.76 -15.31 14.99
C PHE A 874 8.52 -14.18 15.70
N PRO A 875 8.17 -13.83 16.95
CA PRO A 875 8.89 -12.81 17.70
C PRO A 875 10.38 -13.15 17.82
N GLN A 876 11.22 -12.11 17.92
CA GLN A 876 12.66 -12.31 18.09
C GLN A 876 12.95 -13.16 19.34
N GLY A 877 13.78 -14.20 19.19
CA GLY A 877 14.09 -15.14 20.26
C GLY A 877 13.02 -16.20 20.54
N TYR A 878 11.99 -16.32 19.69
CA TYR A 878 11.06 -17.44 19.76
C TYR A 878 11.78 -18.75 19.42
N GLU A 879 11.84 -19.65 20.39
CA GLU A 879 12.27 -21.02 20.20
C GLU A 879 11.13 -21.97 20.58
N PRO A 880 10.78 -22.95 19.72
CA PRO A 880 9.90 -24.02 20.14
C PRO A 880 10.65 -24.91 21.14
N GLU A 881 10.21 -24.85 22.40
CA GLU A 881 10.67 -25.75 23.48
C GLU A 881 10.13 -27.17 23.31
#